data_AF-A0A8B9GU29-F1
#
_entry.id   AF-A0A8B9GU29-F1
#
_cell.length_a   1.000
_cell.length_b   1.000
_cell.length_c   1.000
_cell.angle_alpha   90.00
_cell.angle_beta   90.00
_cell.angle_gamma   90.00
#
_symmetry.space_group_name_H-M   'P 1'
#
loop_
_entity.id
_entity.type
_entity.pdbx_description
1 polymer ?
#
loop_
_entity_poly.entity_id
_entity_poly.type
_entity_poly.pdbx_seq_one_letter_code
_entity_poly.pdbx_strand_id
1 'polypeptide(L)'
;MAARGHVQDPNDRRLRPIYDYLDNGNNKMAIQQADKLLKKHRDLHCAKVGRFLRTRARKPGSGPESQGVFTLQHFKWCKTCWVMVYLAYVNKIPINDLRWSHPDDWQFYLSYFDSLFHLIDQSWTPPEEGDHCTEGEVHCSVSQAISFVEERLAAEDVKESRPLRGPYLARLELIRRLRQRSCSEEQQLGDPLELMFQYFVKFGDKPCCITDLKVFLDLLLPDQCVQFINRLTEAVPLGTAGEDNVGVPGDTRALQRHLCVAQLGRALGLQHALDTDGKLALIRELKIHYHHGLQFGKSCLKTELQHSDMYCLMAAHVYIDLWMETGKEHMMWQGLGLLEEGLSHSSSNAQFKLLLLLLFCRLGAFEPVVDLYSSLDAKHVQHDTIGFLLTRYAESLGQFAAASQSCNFSLRFFHSNQKDTSEYIIQAYKYGAFEKIPEFIAFRNRLNNSLHFAQVRTERMLLDLFLEADISSTLEESVKSMSICPEEDDIPWDNIRDNRDLTVFVSWNPKDRELNEEHRQRSVEEEVLWLKIRSLTLRLVACLCGLSHPPSVHNSEKTTENGVASKSTNFQPLLSQLESTISQAAQFTEKHSQYPFLGPPSTRLAQALASGSCQCQLSALQLPIHLQELEASGLGRIFYNMLNKCKGELMEMKDSQCKTQPSLLENLVYFLETICIVLWVSNYCGSTLRPLKSSLQKKKKKKKDTASAVTPVVLSGFQEFLGSLQGVLGQALEHIKGQESSLVALKLEALSLQGVSQTEEEASFTKTAMDKVQSSYLRSLQEVGDLLRKRLDTLKSLKI
;
A
#
# COMPACT_ATOMS: atom_id res chain seq x y z
N MET A 1 -10.48 26.92 -32.85
CA MET A 1 -10.15 27.10 -34.28
C MET A 1 -10.87 26.03 -35.09
N ALA A 2 -11.65 26.47 -36.09
CA ALA A 2 -12.24 25.77 -37.25
C ALA A 2 -12.81 24.34 -37.08
N ALA A 3 -14.13 24.24 -37.29
CA ALA A 3 -14.85 23.00 -37.58
C ALA A 3 -14.28 22.31 -38.84
N ARG A 4 -13.78 21.07 -38.69
CA ARG A 4 -13.56 20.15 -39.81
C ARG A 4 -14.70 19.13 -39.81
N GLY A 5 -15.42 19.07 -40.92
CA GLY A 5 -16.55 18.18 -41.14
C GLY A 5 -16.15 16.71 -41.02
N HIS A 6 -17.04 15.93 -40.40
CA HIS A 6 -17.02 14.47 -40.35
C HIS A 6 -16.92 13.88 -41.76
N VAL A 7 -15.80 13.25 -42.10
CA VAL A 7 -15.76 12.25 -43.17
C VAL A 7 -16.13 10.91 -42.51
N GLN A 8 -17.35 10.44 -42.74
CA GLN A 8 -17.75 9.07 -42.35
C GLN A 8 -16.89 8.06 -43.11
N ASP A 9 -16.25 7.14 -42.39
CA ASP A 9 -15.52 6.01 -42.97
C ASP A 9 -16.45 5.22 -43.92
N PRO A 10 -16.09 5.00 -45.20
CA PRO A 10 -16.87 4.21 -46.15
C PRO A 10 -17.25 2.82 -45.66
N ASN A 11 -16.49 2.25 -44.73
CA ASN A 11 -16.74 0.93 -44.16
C ASN A 11 -17.91 0.91 -43.16
N ASP A 12 -18.18 2.04 -42.49
CA ASP A 12 -19.20 2.12 -41.45
C ASP A 12 -20.63 2.10 -42.05
N ARG A 13 -20.81 2.77 -43.19
CA ARG A 13 -22.06 2.66 -43.99
C ARG A 13 -22.33 1.24 -44.50
N ARG A 14 -21.28 0.45 -44.73
CA ARG A 14 -21.39 -0.92 -45.26
C ARG A 14 -21.76 -1.94 -44.19
N LEU A 15 -21.38 -1.67 -42.93
CA LEU A 15 -21.65 -2.54 -41.79
C LEU A 15 -22.97 -2.23 -41.08
N ARG A 16 -23.51 -1.02 -41.25
CA ARG A 16 -24.76 -0.55 -40.64
C ARG A 16 -25.96 -1.51 -40.80
N PRO A 17 -26.23 -2.11 -41.98
CA PRO A 17 -27.32 -3.06 -42.12
C PRO A 17 -27.13 -4.34 -41.29
N ILE A 18 -25.89 -4.73 -40.98
CA ILE A 18 -25.59 -5.90 -40.16
C ILE A 18 -25.84 -5.56 -38.68
N TYR A 19 -25.45 -4.37 -38.24
CA TYR A 19 -25.72 -3.89 -36.87
C TYR A 19 -27.22 -3.71 -36.61
N ASP A 20 -27.96 -3.14 -37.55
CA ASP A 20 -29.41 -2.97 -37.42
C ASP A 20 -30.15 -4.33 -37.24
N TYR A 21 -29.67 -5.41 -37.86
CA TYR A 21 -30.26 -6.74 -37.66
C TYR A 21 -29.82 -7.41 -36.35
N LEU A 22 -28.62 -7.10 -35.84
CA LEU A 22 -28.13 -7.59 -34.56
C LEU A 22 -28.86 -6.92 -33.39
N ASP A 23 -29.06 -5.60 -33.47
CA ASP A 23 -29.76 -4.81 -32.44
C ASP A 23 -31.24 -5.19 -32.34
N ASN A 24 -31.83 -5.65 -33.44
CA ASN A 24 -33.20 -6.17 -33.49
C ASN A 24 -33.30 -7.69 -33.17
N GLY A 25 -32.21 -8.33 -32.73
CA GLY A 25 -32.19 -9.76 -32.38
C GLY A 25 -32.36 -10.73 -33.55
N ASN A 26 -32.35 -10.24 -34.79
CA ASN A 26 -32.56 -11.03 -36.00
C ASN A 26 -31.24 -11.56 -36.57
N ASN A 27 -30.62 -12.46 -35.80
CA ASN A 27 -29.29 -13.00 -36.04
C ASN A 27 -29.15 -13.69 -37.40
N LYS A 28 -30.22 -14.31 -37.92
CA LYS A 28 -30.21 -15.01 -39.23
C LYS A 28 -30.05 -14.04 -40.40
N MET A 29 -30.67 -12.87 -40.32
CA MET A 29 -30.60 -11.83 -41.36
C MET A 29 -29.28 -11.06 -41.31
N ALA A 30 -28.78 -10.76 -40.10
CA ALA A 30 -27.44 -10.16 -39.92
C ALA A 30 -26.34 -11.00 -40.58
N ILE A 31 -26.41 -12.33 -40.42
CA ILE A 31 -25.45 -13.28 -40.99
C ILE A 31 -25.55 -13.35 -42.53
N GLN A 32 -26.76 -13.35 -43.09
CA GLN A 32 -26.92 -13.34 -44.55
C GLN A 32 -26.37 -12.07 -45.19
N GLN A 33 -26.48 -10.93 -44.50
CA GLN A 33 -25.91 -9.67 -44.96
C GLN A 33 -24.38 -9.66 -44.82
N ALA A 34 -23.83 -10.22 -43.75
CA ALA A 34 -22.39 -10.41 -43.59
C ALA A 34 -21.79 -11.31 -44.68
N ASP A 35 -22.42 -12.43 -45.03
CA ASP A 35 -21.96 -13.32 -46.12
C ASP A 35 -22.05 -12.65 -47.50
N LYS A 36 -23.06 -11.81 -47.75
CA LYS A 36 -23.17 -11.00 -48.97
C LYS A 36 -22.08 -9.92 -49.05
N LEU A 37 -21.74 -9.30 -47.91
CA LEU A 37 -20.69 -8.28 -47.83
C LEU A 37 -19.31 -8.89 -48.07
N LEU A 38 -19.02 -10.05 -47.48
CA LEU A 38 -17.76 -10.79 -47.64
C LEU A 38 -17.53 -11.31 -49.07
N LYS A 39 -18.60 -11.62 -49.82
CA LYS A 39 -18.49 -12.00 -51.23
C LYS A 39 -18.03 -10.84 -52.11
N LYS A 40 -18.33 -9.59 -51.73
CA LYS A 40 -17.96 -8.38 -52.47
C LYS A 40 -16.67 -7.74 -51.97
N HIS A 41 -16.34 -7.88 -50.69
CA HIS A 41 -15.13 -7.34 -50.07
C HIS A 41 -14.49 -8.41 -49.18
N ARG A 42 -13.53 -9.16 -49.74
CA ARG A 42 -12.89 -10.30 -49.07
C ARG A 42 -11.99 -9.92 -47.90
N ASP A 43 -11.61 -8.66 -47.78
CA ASP A 43 -10.62 -8.16 -46.81
C ASP A 43 -11.24 -7.43 -45.61
N LEU A 44 -12.57 -7.42 -45.47
CA LEU A 44 -13.23 -6.83 -44.31
C LEU A 44 -13.14 -7.76 -43.08
N HIS A 45 -12.24 -7.45 -42.15
CA HIS A 45 -11.97 -8.24 -40.94
C HIS A 45 -13.20 -8.43 -40.03
N CYS A 46 -14.06 -7.42 -39.89
CA CYS A 46 -15.26 -7.47 -39.04
C CYS A 46 -16.27 -8.55 -39.47
N ALA A 47 -16.41 -8.79 -40.77
CA ALA A 47 -17.34 -9.81 -41.26
C ALA A 47 -16.76 -11.23 -41.18
N LYS A 48 -15.42 -11.39 -41.20
CA LYS A 48 -14.74 -12.69 -40.96
C LYS A 48 -14.96 -13.18 -39.52
N VAL A 49 -14.99 -12.28 -38.53
CA VAL A 49 -15.28 -12.60 -37.11
C VAL A 49 -16.70 -13.17 -36.94
N GLY A 50 -17.70 -12.61 -37.63
CA GLY A 50 -19.07 -13.13 -37.65
C GLY A 50 -19.18 -14.56 -38.20
N ARG A 51 -18.27 -14.96 -39.10
CA ARG A 51 -18.20 -16.32 -39.66
C ARG A 51 -17.57 -17.32 -38.70
N PHE A 52 -16.59 -16.90 -37.91
CA PHE A 52 -15.88 -17.74 -36.93
C PHE A 52 -16.80 -18.17 -35.77
N LEU A 53 -17.76 -17.32 -35.39
CA LEU A 53 -18.78 -17.63 -34.38
C LEU A 53 -19.73 -18.78 -34.80
N ARG A 54 -19.91 -19.03 -36.12
CA ARG A 54 -20.75 -20.12 -36.64
C ARG A 54 -20.11 -21.50 -36.48
N THR A 55 -18.80 -21.63 -36.63
CA THR A 55 -18.13 -22.95 -36.64
C THR A 55 -18.12 -23.61 -35.26
N ARG A 56 -18.17 -22.82 -34.18
CA ARG A 56 -18.20 -23.34 -32.79
C ARG A 56 -19.59 -23.58 -32.22
N ALA A 57 -20.63 -22.93 -32.75
CA ALA A 57 -22.02 -23.11 -32.31
C ALA A 57 -22.68 -24.42 -32.81
N ARG A 58 -22.02 -25.17 -33.71
CA ARG A 58 -22.43 -26.51 -34.14
C ARG A 58 -21.64 -27.60 -33.40
N LYS A 59 -21.85 -27.75 -32.09
CA LYS A 59 -21.75 -29.07 -31.45
C LYS A 59 -23.18 -29.62 -31.31
N PRO A 60 -23.49 -30.84 -31.79
CA PRO A 60 -24.84 -31.38 -31.71
C PRO A 60 -25.12 -31.82 -30.27
N GLY A 61 -26.09 -31.20 -29.58
CA GLY A 61 -26.55 -31.72 -28.28
C GLY A 61 -27.33 -30.79 -27.32
N SER A 62 -27.37 -29.46 -27.48
CA SER A 62 -28.03 -28.58 -26.49
C SER A 62 -29.29 -27.89 -27.02
N GLY A 63 -30.43 -28.09 -26.33
CA GLY A 63 -31.75 -27.59 -26.70
C GLY A 63 -31.97 -26.07 -26.54
N PRO A 64 -33.16 -25.55 -26.94
CA PRO A 64 -33.40 -24.14 -27.23
C PRO A 64 -33.28 -23.17 -26.04
N GLU A 65 -33.49 -23.64 -24.81
CA GLU A 65 -33.48 -22.80 -23.60
C GLU A 65 -32.06 -22.52 -23.03
N SER A 66 -31.02 -23.14 -23.62
CA SER A 66 -29.63 -22.88 -23.25
C SER A 66 -29.01 -21.67 -23.95
N GLN A 67 -29.70 -21.00 -24.87
CA GLN A 67 -29.11 -19.94 -25.70
C GLN A 67 -28.89 -18.59 -24.97
N GLY A 68 -29.60 -18.32 -23.87
CA GLY A 68 -29.49 -17.05 -23.12
C GLY A 68 -28.37 -17.01 -22.07
N VAL A 69 -27.97 -18.15 -21.51
CA VAL A 69 -26.93 -18.23 -20.45
C VAL A 69 -25.53 -18.44 -21.04
N PHE A 70 -25.45 -18.91 -22.29
CA PHE A 70 -24.18 -19.17 -22.97
C PHE A 70 -23.46 -17.92 -23.51
N THR A 71 -24.09 -16.74 -23.53
CA THR A 71 -23.51 -15.49 -24.08
C THR A 71 -22.54 -14.79 -23.13
N LEU A 72 -22.75 -14.85 -21.80
CA LEU A 72 -21.85 -14.26 -20.79
C LEU A 72 -20.62 -15.15 -20.52
N GLN A 73 -20.80 -16.47 -20.49
CA GLN A 73 -19.67 -17.41 -20.42
C GLN A 73 -18.84 -17.39 -21.71
N HIS A 74 -19.46 -17.22 -22.88
CA HIS A 74 -18.71 -16.99 -24.13
C HIS A 74 -18.00 -15.65 -24.17
N PHE A 75 -18.40 -14.61 -23.43
CA PHE A 75 -17.64 -13.37 -23.31
C PHE A 75 -16.37 -13.53 -22.45
N LYS A 76 -16.42 -14.36 -21.40
CA LYS A 76 -15.21 -14.79 -20.64
C LYS A 76 -14.30 -15.69 -21.49
N TRP A 77 -14.88 -16.60 -22.27
CA TRP A 77 -14.12 -17.33 -23.29
C TRP A 77 -13.69 -16.44 -24.44
N CYS A 78 -14.34 -15.29 -24.70
CA CYS A 78 -13.90 -14.30 -25.67
C CYS A 78 -12.67 -13.58 -25.14
N LYS A 79 -12.50 -13.34 -23.83
CA LYS A 79 -11.18 -12.90 -23.31
C LYS A 79 -10.08 -13.93 -23.53
N THR A 80 -10.38 -15.21 -23.38
CA THR A 80 -9.38 -16.29 -23.58
C THR A 80 -9.15 -16.61 -25.06
N CYS A 81 -10.18 -16.49 -25.90
CA CYS A 81 -10.11 -16.63 -27.36
C CYS A 81 -9.61 -15.34 -28.01
N TRP A 82 -9.78 -14.17 -27.40
CA TRP A 82 -9.17 -12.91 -27.83
C TRP A 82 -7.75 -12.85 -27.30
N VAL A 83 -7.40 -13.43 -26.15
CA VAL A 83 -5.99 -13.70 -25.82
C VAL A 83 -5.42 -14.78 -26.74
N MET A 84 -6.15 -15.83 -27.15
CA MET A 84 -5.64 -16.80 -28.13
C MET A 84 -5.68 -16.30 -29.58
N VAL A 85 -6.55 -15.35 -29.93
CA VAL A 85 -6.64 -14.72 -31.26
C VAL A 85 -5.72 -13.52 -31.34
N TYR A 86 -5.54 -12.76 -30.25
CA TYR A 86 -4.49 -11.76 -30.08
C TYR A 86 -3.15 -12.49 -29.99
N LEU A 87 -2.99 -13.57 -29.26
CA LEU A 87 -1.80 -14.43 -29.38
C LEU A 87 -1.72 -15.03 -30.79
N ALA A 88 -2.79 -15.49 -31.45
CA ALA A 88 -2.65 -16.03 -32.82
C ALA A 88 -2.45 -14.96 -33.94
N TYR A 89 -2.87 -13.70 -33.74
CA TYR A 89 -2.71 -12.57 -34.68
C TYR A 89 -1.52 -11.67 -34.32
N VAL A 90 -1.10 -11.62 -33.06
CA VAL A 90 0.05 -10.88 -32.53
C VAL A 90 1.27 -11.79 -32.39
N ASN A 91 1.15 -13.12 -32.36
CA ASN A 91 2.31 -14.03 -32.46
C ASN A 91 2.87 -14.16 -33.89
N LYS A 92 2.51 -13.23 -34.77
CA LYS A 92 3.23 -12.99 -36.02
C LYS A 92 3.53 -11.50 -36.13
N ILE A 93 4.24 -10.95 -35.14
CA ILE A 93 4.87 -9.65 -35.35
C ILE A 93 5.91 -9.85 -36.45
N PRO A 94 5.76 -9.20 -37.62
CA PRO A 94 6.79 -9.25 -38.62
C PRO A 94 8.05 -8.59 -38.07
N ILE A 95 9.19 -9.18 -38.37
CA ILE A 95 10.51 -8.55 -38.20
C ILE A 95 10.52 -7.12 -38.75
N ASN A 96 9.68 -6.82 -39.75
CA ASN A 96 9.57 -5.53 -40.40
C ASN A 96 9.28 -4.35 -39.47
N ASP A 97 8.53 -4.50 -38.37
CA ASP A 97 8.23 -3.38 -37.47
C ASP A 97 9.45 -2.97 -36.62
N LEU A 98 10.19 -3.93 -36.06
CA LEU A 98 11.49 -3.68 -35.42
C LEU A 98 12.58 -3.29 -36.43
N ARG A 99 12.47 -3.79 -37.67
CA ARG A 99 13.49 -3.58 -38.70
C ARG A 99 13.45 -2.16 -39.27
N TRP A 100 12.29 -1.50 -39.29
CA TRP A 100 12.11 -0.25 -40.07
C TRP A 100 11.41 0.92 -39.37
N SER A 101 10.59 0.74 -38.31
CA SER A 101 9.81 1.86 -37.74
C SER A 101 10.20 2.28 -36.31
N HIS A 102 10.46 1.35 -35.38
CA HIS A 102 10.71 1.68 -33.97
C HIS A 102 11.80 0.80 -33.32
N PRO A 103 13.09 1.04 -33.62
CA PRO A 103 14.20 0.17 -33.19
C PRO A 103 14.52 0.18 -31.68
N ASP A 104 13.93 1.11 -30.90
CA ASP A 104 14.13 1.24 -29.45
C ASP A 104 12.93 0.71 -28.63
N ASP A 105 11.88 0.18 -29.29
CA ASP A 105 10.67 -0.27 -28.61
C ASP A 105 10.89 -1.61 -27.89
N TRP A 106 10.99 -1.55 -26.56
CA TRP A 106 11.23 -2.71 -25.71
C TRP A 106 10.09 -3.74 -25.76
N GLN A 107 8.84 -3.31 -25.93
CA GLN A 107 7.70 -4.23 -25.97
C GLN A 107 7.78 -5.14 -27.21
N PHE A 108 8.27 -4.61 -28.32
CA PHE A 108 8.50 -5.40 -29.52
C PHE A 108 9.67 -6.36 -29.39
N TYR A 109 10.77 -5.99 -28.75
CA TYR A 109 11.86 -6.95 -28.48
C TYR A 109 11.38 -8.14 -27.64
N LEU A 110 10.63 -7.88 -26.55
CA LEU A 110 10.09 -8.94 -25.71
C LEU A 110 9.14 -9.85 -26.50
N SER A 111 8.21 -9.27 -27.27
CA SER A 111 7.26 -10.02 -28.09
C SER A 111 7.94 -10.80 -29.21
N TYR A 112 8.98 -10.24 -29.83
CA TYR A 112 9.80 -10.90 -30.84
C TYR A 112 10.50 -12.13 -30.26
N PHE A 113 11.18 -11.98 -29.10
CA PHE A 113 11.83 -13.12 -28.47
C PHE A 113 10.81 -14.15 -27.98
N ASP A 114 9.67 -13.74 -27.42
CA ASP A 114 8.60 -14.66 -26.98
C ASP A 114 8.08 -15.50 -28.16
N SER A 115 7.78 -14.85 -29.28
CA SER A 115 7.27 -15.52 -30.49
C SER A 115 8.31 -16.43 -31.13
N LEU A 116 9.55 -15.96 -31.29
CA LEU A 116 10.67 -16.75 -31.81
C LEU A 116 10.84 -18.05 -31.02
N PHE A 117 10.94 -17.95 -29.70
CA PHE A 117 11.18 -19.09 -28.84
C PHE A 117 9.99 -20.06 -28.84
N HIS A 118 8.77 -19.56 -28.96
CA HIS A 118 7.59 -20.40 -29.17
C HIS A 118 7.63 -21.16 -30.52
N LEU A 119 8.09 -20.52 -31.60
CA LEU A 119 8.24 -21.16 -32.91
C LEU A 119 9.33 -22.23 -32.91
N ILE A 120 10.44 -21.98 -32.20
CA ILE A 120 11.50 -22.98 -31.98
C ILE A 120 10.93 -24.20 -31.24
N ASP A 121 10.17 -23.98 -30.17
CA ASP A 121 9.56 -25.07 -29.39
C ASP A 121 8.55 -25.88 -30.22
N GLN A 122 7.88 -25.24 -31.18
CA GLN A 122 6.97 -25.89 -32.11
C GLN A 122 7.67 -26.54 -33.32
N SER A 123 9.01 -26.39 -33.43
CA SER A 123 9.77 -26.83 -34.60
C SER A 123 9.17 -26.30 -35.91
N TRP A 124 8.69 -25.06 -35.90
CA TRP A 124 8.07 -24.46 -37.08
C TRP A 124 9.09 -24.27 -38.19
N THR A 125 8.70 -24.60 -39.42
CA THR A 125 9.50 -24.40 -40.63
C THR A 125 8.75 -23.50 -41.62
N PRO A 126 9.48 -22.66 -42.40
CA PRO A 126 8.85 -21.85 -43.44
C PRO A 126 8.20 -22.73 -44.51
N PRO A 127 7.10 -22.26 -45.15
CA PRO A 127 6.49 -22.96 -46.28
C PRO A 127 7.45 -23.00 -47.48
N GLU A 128 7.37 -24.07 -48.29
CA GLU A 128 8.23 -24.26 -49.48
C GLU A 128 7.95 -23.24 -50.59
N GLU A 129 6.71 -22.75 -50.71
CA GLU A 129 6.31 -21.70 -51.64
C GLU A 129 5.42 -20.66 -50.95
N GLY A 130 5.68 -19.37 -51.25
CA GLY A 130 4.95 -18.22 -50.71
C GLY A 130 5.60 -17.56 -49.50
N ASP A 131 5.01 -16.45 -49.03
CA ASP A 131 5.52 -15.73 -47.87
C ASP A 131 5.38 -16.56 -46.58
N HIS A 132 6.33 -16.38 -45.64
CA HIS A 132 6.30 -17.10 -44.35
C HIS A 132 4.99 -16.81 -43.58
N CYS A 133 4.50 -15.57 -43.68
CA CYS A 133 3.19 -15.16 -43.18
C CYS A 133 2.66 -13.92 -43.90
N THR A 134 1.44 -13.49 -43.54
CA THR A 134 0.80 -12.28 -44.11
C THR A 134 1.59 -11.00 -43.89
N GLU A 135 2.45 -10.98 -42.87
CA GLU A 135 3.22 -9.81 -42.46
C GLU A 135 4.68 -9.84 -42.98
N GLY A 136 5.08 -10.94 -43.65
CA GLY A 136 6.40 -11.10 -44.26
C GLY A 136 7.26 -12.19 -43.61
N GLU A 137 8.57 -11.95 -43.59
CA GLU A 137 9.59 -12.88 -43.10
C GLU A 137 9.40 -13.20 -41.60
N VAL A 138 9.74 -14.44 -41.23
CA VAL A 138 9.65 -14.98 -39.87
C VAL A 138 10.94 -15.72 -39.55
N HIS A 139 11.57 -15.37 -38.43
CA HIS A 139 12.73 -16.06 -37.88
C HIS A 139 12.27 -17.27 -37.06
N CYS A 140 12.97 -18.40 -37.21
CA CYS A 140 12.60 -19.68 -36.59
C CYS A 140 13.78 -20.40 -35.93
N SER A 141 14.97 -19.79 -35.91
CA SER A 141 16.17 -20.37 -35.31
C SER A 141 16.92 -19.35 -34.45
N VAL A 142 17.71 -19.87 -33.51
CA VAL A 142 18.60 -19.05 -32.67
C VAL A 142 19.60 -18.26 -33.51
N SER A 143 20.16 -18.88 -34.57
CA SER A 143 21.11 -18.22 -35.47
C SER A 143 20.56 -16.95 -36.13
N GLN A 144 19.30 -16.99 -36.57
CA GLN A 144 18.62 -15.83 -37.16
C GLN A 144 18.39 -14.72 -36.14
N ALA A 145 18.08 -15.09 -34.90
CA ALA A 145 17.89 -14.13 -33.81
C ALA A 145 19.20 -13.43 -33.41
N ILE A 146 20.30 -14.19 -33.33
CA ILE A 146 21.64 -13.65 -33.10
C ILE A 146 22.00 -12.69 -34.23
N SER A 147 21.86 -13.11 -35.49
CA SER A 147 22.14 -12.27 -36.66
C SER A 147 21.31 -10.99 -36.65
N PHE A 148 20.03 -11.08 -36.28
CA PHE A 148 19.14 -9.94 -36.20
C PHE A 148 19.61 -8.92 -35.15
N VAL A 149 19.91 -9.37 -33.93
CA VAL A 149 20.37 -8.48 -32.85
C VAL A 149 21.72 -7.85 -33.20
N GLU A 150 22.67 -8.62 -33.72
CA GLU A 150 23.98 -8.08 -34.15
C GLU A 150 23.84 -7.09 -35.32
N GLU A 151 22.95 -7.34 -36.28
CA GLU A 151 22.68 -6.38 -37.36
C GLU A 151 22.11 -5.06 -36.80
N ARG A 152 21.21 -5.13 -35.81
CA ARG A 152 20.67 -3.93 -35.14
C ARG A 152 21.76 -3.15 -34.41
N LEU A 153 22.68 -3.84 -33.74
CA LEU A 153 23.80 -3.20 -33.04
C LEU A 153 24.77 -2.55 -34.01
N ALA A 154 25.16 -3.28 -35.07
CA ALA A 154 26.04 -2.74 -36.10
C ALA A 154 25.43 -1.50 -36.78
N ALA A 155 24.12 -1.53 -37.06
CA ALA A 155 23.41 -0.38 -37.60
C ALA A 155 23.35 0.81 -36.62
N GLU A 156 23.38 0.56 -35.31
CA GLU A 156 23.38 1.61 -34.28
C GLU A 156 24.78 2.20 -34.05
N ASP A 157 25.82 1.36 -34.02
CA ASP A 157 27.21 1.78 -33.79
C ASP A 157 27.78 2.63 -34.93
N VAL A 158 27.22 2.53 -36.15
CA VAL A 158 27.62 3.35 -37.31
C VAL A 158 26.98 4.74 -37.28
N LYS A 159 25.95 4.97 -36.46
CA LYS A 159 25.28 6.27 -36.41
C LYS A 159 26.16 7.32 -35.73
N GLU A 160 26.21 8.51 -36.32
CA GLU A 160 26.83 9.69 -35.69
C GLU A 160 25.93 10.29 -34.59
N SER A 161 24.64 9.97 -34.60
CA SER A 161 23.70 10.37 -33.55
C SER A 161 23.92 9.58 -32.26
N ARG A 162 23.39 10.11 -31.14
CA ARG A 162 23.45 9.39 -29.87
C ARG A 162 22.83 7.99 -30.00
N PRO A 163 23.50 6.93 -29.54
CA PRO A 163 23.00 5.57 -29.67
C PRO A 163 21.72 5.34 -28.88
N LEU A 164 20.82 4.53 -29.44
CA LEU A 164 19.61 4.02 -28.80
C LEU A 164 19.95 2.89 -27.81
N ARG A 165 19.13 2.73 -26.76
CA ARG A 165 19.43 1.79 -25.65
C ARG A 165 18.97 0.37 -25.95
N GLY A 166 17.80 0.25 -26.59
CA GLY A 166 17.08 -0.99 -26.86
C GLY A 166 17.94 -2.08 -27.50
N PRO A 167 18.68 -1.81 -28.60
CA PRO A 167 19.53 -2.81 -29.23
C PRO A 167 20.57 -3.45 -28.28
N TYR A 168 21.21 -2.65 -27.43
CA TYR A 168 22.21 -3.15 -26.47
C TYR A 168 21.56 -3.99 -25.35
N LEU A 169 20.39 -3.57 -24.85
CA LEU A 169 19.64 -4.35 -23.87
C LEU A 169 19.06 -5.64 -24.46
N ALA A 170 18.67 -5.63 -25.74
CA ALA A 170 18.14 -6.79 -26.44
C ALA A 170 19.18 -7.91 -26.56
N ARG A 171 20.47 -7.57 -26.71
CA ARG A 171 21.58 -8.53 -26.68
C ARG A 171 21.68 -9.25 -25.33
N LEU A 172 21.64 -8.50 -24.22
CA LEU A 172 21.64 -9.07 -22.87
C LEU A 172 20.40 -9.92 -22.60
N GLU A 173 19.23 -9.48 -23.07
CA GLU A 173 17.98 -10.24 -22.97
C GLU A 173 18.02 -11.56 -23.74
N LEU A 174 18.58 -11.56 -24.95
CA LEU A 174 18.74 -12.77 -25.75
C LEU A 174 19.67 -13.76 -25.04
N ILE A 175 20.81 -13.30 -24.51
CA ILE A 175 21.70 -14.14 -23.68
C ILE A 175 20.91 -14.74 -22.52
N ARG A 176 20.18 -13.93 -21.75
CA ARG A 176 19.39 -14.40 -20.61
C ARG A 176 18.42 -15.51 -20.98
N ARG A 177 17.71 -15.38 -22.09
CA ARG A 177 16.75 -16.38 -22.56
C ARG A 177 17.42 -17.65 -23.09
N LEU A 178 18.58 -17.53 -23.74
CA LEU A 178 19.37 -18.69 -24.18
C LEU A 178 19.96 -19.46 -22.99
N ARG A 179 20.47 -18.76 -21.97
CA ARG A 179 20.94 -19.34 -20.68
C ARG A 179 19.85 -20.20 -20.05
N GLN A 180 18.65 -19.65 -19.93
CA GLN A 180 17.49 -20.32 -19.34
C GLN A 180 17.07 -21.59 -20.11
N ARG A 181 17.39 -21.64 -21.41
CA ARG A 181 17.12 -22.79 -22.29
C ARG A 181 18.32 -23.74 -22.42
N SER A 182 19.43 -23.45 -21.75
CA SER A 182 20.69 -24.22 -21.86
C SER A 182 21.24 -24.28 -23.29
N CYS A 183 21.05 -23.22 -24.09
CA CYS A 183 21.56 -23.14 -25.46
C CYS A 183 23.01 -22.61 -25.48
N SER A 184 23.94 -23.40 -25.99
CA SER A 184 25.38 -23.04 -26.06
C SER A 184 25.68 -21.86 -26.99
N GLU A 185 24.78 -21.57 -27.93
CA GLU A 185 24.92 -20.48 -28.90
C GLU A 185 24.94 -19.09 -28.24
N GLU A 186 24.55 -18.97 -26.97
CA GLU A 186 24.72 -17.73 -26.20
C GLU A 186 26.16 -17.21 -26.22
N GLN A 187 27.15 -18.11 -26.32
CA GLN A 187 28.57 -17.75 -26.32
C GLN A 187 28.95 -16.87 -27.51
N GLN A 188 28.17 -16.92 -28.60
CA GLN A 188 28.37 -16.09 -29.79
C GLN A 188 28.01 -14.62 -29.54
N LEU A 189 27.15 -14.35 -28.56
CA LEU A 189 26.73 -13.00 -28.19
C LEU A 189 27.72 -12.31 -27.25
N GLY A 190 28.78 -12.99 -26.80
CA GLY A 190 29.82 -12.41 -25.94
C GLY A 190 29.53 -12.49 -24.43
N ASP A 191 30.50 -12.05 -23.64
CA ASP A 191 30.46 -12.13 -22.18
C ASP A 191 29.59 -11.02 -21.55
N PRO A 192 28.56 -11.35 -20.75
CA PRO A 192 27.70 -10.34 -20.12
C PRO A 192 28.43 -9.27 -19.34
N LEU A 193 29.53 -9.60 -18.64
CA LEU A 193 30.31 -8.59 -17.91
C LEU A 193 30.86 -7.53 -18.86
N GLU A 194 31.47 -7.95 -19.97
CA GLU A 194 31.99 -7.05 -21.00
C GLU A 194 30.88 -6.20 -21.61
N LEU A 195 29.74 -6.81 -21.94
CA LEU A 195 28.60 -6.12 -22.55
C LEU A 195 28.00 -5.07 -21.61
N MET A 196 27.83 -5.40 -20.32
CA MET A 196 27.35 -4.47 -19.31
C MET A 196 28.35 -3.33 -19.05
N PHE A 197 29.66 -3.62 -19.10
CA PHE A 197 30.70 -2.60 -19.03
C PHE A 197 30.64 -1.64 -20.22
N GLN A 198 30.56 -2.16 -21.45
CA GLN A 198 30.42 -1.34 -22.66
C GLN A 198 29.13 -0.49 -22.64
N TYR A 199 28.04 -1.06 -22.15
CA TYR A 199 26.79 -0.34 -21.95
C TYR A 199 26.99 0.84 -20.98
N PHE A 200 27.66 0.61 -19.84
CA PHE A 200 27.99 1.67 -18.90
C PHE A 200 28.90 2.75 -19.51
N VAL A 201 29.89 2.38 -20.33
CA VAL A 201 30.73 3.37 -21.03
C VAL A 201 29.87 4.28 -21.91
N LYS A 202 28.87 3.73 -22.63
CA LYS A 202 27.97 4.49 -23.51
C LYS A 202 26.90 5.31 -22.75
N PHE A 203 26.31 4.76 -21.69
CA PHE A 203 25.10 5.29 -21.05
C PHE A 203 25.26 5.67 -19.58
N GLY A 204 26.43 5.46 -18.97
CA GLY A 204 26.67 5.68 -17.54
C GLY A 204 26.52 7.14 -17.09
N ASP A 205 26.57 8.11 -18.01
CA ASP A 205 26.24 9.52 -17.74
C ASP A 205 24.73 9.77 -17.60
N LYS A 206 23.89 8.73 -17.67
CA LYS A 206 22.43 8.81 -17.59
C LYS A 206 21.86 8.15 -16.35
N PRO A 207 20.88 8.80 -15.69
CA PRO A 207 20.20 8.22 -14.52
C PRO A 207 19.55 6.86 -14.77
N CYS A 208 19.16 6.55 -16.01
CA CYS A 208 18.54 5.26 -16.34
C CYS A 208 19.52 4.09 -16.44
N CYS A 209 20.84 4.34 -16.46
CA CYS A 209 21.83 3.27 -16.61
C CYS A 209 21.71 2.20 -15.51
N ILE A 210 21.46 2.61 -14.27
CA ILE A 210 21.23 1.70 -13.14
C ILE A 210 19.98 0.84 -13.37
N THR A 211 18.84 1.42 -13.74
CA THR A 211 17.58 0.67 -13.93
C THR A 211 17.68 -0.31 -15.09
N ASP A 212 18.43 0.07 -16.13
CA ASP A 212 18.63 -0.74 -17.33
C ASP A 212 19.58 -1.92 -17.03
N LEU A 213 20.65 -1.73 -16.25
CA LEU A 213 21.60 -2.81 -15.92
C LEU A 213 21.13 -3.71 -14.76
N LYS A 214 20.38 -3.17 -13.79
CA LYS A 214 19.95 -3.91 -12.59
C LYS A 214 19.20 -5.20 -12.92
N VAL A 215 18.38 -5.19 -13.99
CA VAL A 215 17.58 -6.36 -14.40
C VAL A 215 18.39 -7.50 -15.01
N PHE A 216 19.67 -7.27 -15.32
CA PHE A 216 20.60 -8.24 -15.93
C PHE A 216 21.75 -8.64 -15.01
N LEU A 217 21.78 -8.17 -13.75
CA LEU A 217 22.86 -8.51 -12.81
C LEU A 217 22.94 -10.01 -12.49
N ASP A 218 21.85 -10.77 -12.67
CA ASP A 218 21.84 -12.24 -12.56
C ASP A 218 22.62 -12.96 -13.67
N LEU A 219 23.04 -12.25 -14.73
CA LEU A 219 23.91 -12.81 -15.76
C LEU A 219 25.39 -12.86 -15.34
N LEU A 220 25.77 -12.13 -14.29
CA LEU A 220 27.12 -12.14 -13.74
C LEU A 220 27.30 -13.32 -12.79
N LEU A 221 28.47 -13.94 -12.82
CA LEU A 221 28.85 -14.94 -11.83
C LEU A 221 29.22 -14.25 -10.48
N PRO A 222 29.03 -14.89 -9.33
CA PRO A 222 29.31 -14.28 -8.02
C PRO A 222 30.76 -13.78 -7.86
N ASP A 223 31.73 -14.49 -8.42
CA ASP A 223 33.15 -14.12 -8.44
C ASP A 223 33.45 -12.93 -9.36
N GLN A 224 32.60 -12.68 -10.35
CA GLN A 224 32.72 -11.56 -11.28
C GLN A 224 32.15 -10.24 -10.72
N CYS A 225 31.30 -10.27 -9.69
CA CYS A 225 30.61 -9.07 -9.19
C CYS A 225 31.59 -7.97 -8.71
N VAL A 226 32.61 -8.36 -7.94
CA VAL A 226 33.65 -7.42 -7.45
C VAL A 226 34.51 -6.91 -8.60
N GLN A 227 34.90 -7.81 -9.52
CA GLN A 227 35.68 -7.45 -10.70
C GLN A 227 34.92 -6.43 -11.58
N PHE A 228 33.62 -6.65 -11.79
CA PHE A 228 32.77 -5.76 -12.57
C PHE A 228 32.73 -4.36 -11.97
N ILE A 229 32.46 -4.24 -10.66
CA ILE A 229 32.41 -2.95 -9.99
C ILE A 229 33.77 -2.23 -10.03
N ASN A 230 34.88 -2.93 -9.76
CA ASN A 230 36.21 -2.33 -9.84
C ASN A 230 36.49 -1.76 -11.23
N ARG A 231 36.17 -2.52 -12.28
CA ARG A 231 36.35 -2.08 -13.67
C ARG A 231 35.49 -0.87 -14.02
N LEU A 232 34.25 -0.81 -13.52
CA LEU A 232 33.39 0.36 -13.70
C LEU A 232 33.98 1.58 -12.99
N THR A 233 34.45 1.42 -11.75
CA THR A 233 35.10 2.49 -10.97
C THR A 233 36.30 3.06 -11.70
N GLU A 234 37.18 2.22 -12.26
CA GLU A 234 38.35 2.63 -13.05
C GLU A 234 37.97 3.45 -14.30
N ALA A 235 36.80 3.20 -14.89
CA ALA A 235 36.31 3.93 -16.05
C ALA A 235 35.66 5.28 -15.71
N VAL A 236 35.46 5.60 -14.42
CA VAL A 236 34.91 6.88 -13.99
C VAL A 236 36.02 7.94 -13.98
N PRO A 237 35.86 9.08 -14.68
CA PRO A 237 36.84 10.15 -14.66
C PRO A 237 36.73 10.95 -13.35
N LEU A 238 37.40 10.47 -12.30
CA LEU A 238 37.55 11.16 -11.02
C LEU A 238 38.82 12.03 -11.03
N GLY A 239 38.75 13.18 -10.36
CA GLY A 239 39.91 14.05 -10.13
C GLY A 239 40.91 13.43 -9.15
N THR A 240 42.08 14.08 -9.00
CA THR A 240 43.08 13.67 -8.01
C THR A 240 42.49 13.66 -6.62
N ALA A 241 42.78 12.61 -5.85
CA ALA A 241 42.33 12.47 -4.47
C ALA A 241 42.78 13.70 -3.64
N GLY A 242 41.82 14.34 -2.96
CA GLY A 242 42.07 15.49 -2.09
C GLY A 242 42.66 15.10 -0.74
N GLU A 243 42.59 16.01 0.25
CA GLU A 243 43.09 15.78 1.61
C GLU A 243 42.46 14.55 2.31
N ASP A 244 41.22 14.22 1.97
CA ASP A 244 40.49 13.06 2.49
C ASP A 244 40.81 11.73 1.76
N ASN A 245 41.76 11.71 0.82
CA ASN A 245 42.06 10.58 -0.07
C ASN A 245 40.86 10.07 -0.92
N VAL A 246 39.81 10.87 -1.09
CA VAL A 246 38.65 10.56 -1.95
C VAL A 246 38.76 11.33 -3.27
N GLY A 247 38.67 10.61 -4.40
CA GLY A 247 38.63 11.21 -5.74
C GLY A 247 37.23 11.73 -6.06
N VAL A 248 37.10 13.00 -6.43
CA VAL A 248 35.79 13.65 -6.68
C VAL A 248 35.53 13.87 -8.17
N PRO A 249 34.26 13.84 -8.64
CA PRO A 249 33.92 14.04 -10.04
C PRO A 249 34.17 15.49 -10.48
N GLY A 250 34.67 15.67 -11.71
CA GLY A 250 34.93 17.01 -12.28
C GLY A 250 33.71 17.68 -12.94
N ASP A 251 32.71 16.91 -13.35
CA ASP A 251 31.48 17.40 -13.97
C ASP A 251 30.25 16.53 -13.60
N THR A 252 29.07 16.93 -14.06
CA THR A 252 27.81 16.21 -13.79
C THR A 252 27.75 14.83 -14.45
N ARG A 253 28.50 14.60 -15.54
CA ARG A 253 28.53 13.29 -16.23
C ARG A 253 29.38 12.29 -15.45
N ALA A 254 30.55 12.70 -15.00
CA ALA A 254 31.42 11.94 -14.12
C ALA A 254 30.71 11.61 -12.79
N LEU A 255 29.99 12.60 -12.23
CA LEU A 255 29.20 12.43 -11.03
C LEU A 255 28.13 11.35 -11.20
N GLN A 256 27.36 11.41 -12.30
CA GLN A 256 26.31 10.44 -12.60
C GLN A 256 26.86 9.02 -12.85
N ARG A 257 28.03 8.92 -13.49
CA ARG A 257 28.74 7.64 -13.69
C ARG A 257 29.13 7.03 -12.35
N HIS A 258 29.80 7.80 -11.48
CA HIS A 258 30.19 7.34 -10.15
C HIS A 258 28.98 6.91 -9.32
N LEU A 259 27.90 7.69 -9.36
CA LEU A 259 26.66 7.38 -8.65
C LEU A 259 26.06 6.06 -9.14
N CYS A 260 26.05 5.82 -10.45
CA CYS A 260 25.59 4.56 -11.03
C CYS A 260 26.44 3.38 -10.54
N VAL A 261 27.78 3.53 -10.46
CA VAL A 261 28.66 2.49 -9.89
C VAL A 261 28.32 2.20 -8.43
N ALA A 262 28.14 3.23 -7.61
CA ALA A 262 27.76 3.07 -6.22
C ALA A 262 26.42 2.33 -6.08
N GLN A 263 25.42 2.69 -6.90
CA GLN A 263 24.11 2.04 -6.92
C GLN A 263 24.18 0.57 -7.37
N LEU A 264 24.99 0.26 -8.39
CA LEU A 264 25.25 -1.10 -8.84
C LEU A 264 25.96 -1.92 -7.76
N GLY A 265 26.94 -1.33 -7.07
CA GLY A 265 27.63 -1.96 -5.94
C GLY A 265 26.67 -2.31 -4.80
N ARG A 266 25.67 -1.45 -4.53
CA ARG A 266 24.59 -1.75 -3.59
C ARG A 266 23.69 -2.89 -4.09
N ALA A 267 23.29 -2.86 -5.36
CA ALA A 267 22.41 -3.85 -5.98
C ALA A 267 23.05 -5.25 -6.08
N LEU A 268 24.38 -5.33 -6.13
CA LEU A 268 25.15 -6.57 -6.04
C LEU A 268 25.41 -7.03 -4.59
N GLY A 269 24.92 -6.30 -3.60
CA GLY A 269 25.07 -6.66 -2.18
C GLY A 269 26.44 -6.30 -1.56
N LEU A 270 27.36 -5.67 -2.30
CA LEU A 270 28.72 -5.39 -1.82
C LEU A 270 28.74 -4.48 -0.60
N GLN A 271 27.85 -3.48 -0.56
CA GLN A 271 27.73 -2.56 0.57
C GLN A 271 27.15 -3.23 1.83
N HIS A 272 26.29 -4.25 1.66
CA HIS A 272 25.71 -4.99 2.78
C HIS A 272 26.74 -5.92 3.43
N ALA A 273 27.70 -6.41 2.63
CA ALA A 273 28.79 -7.27 3.07
C ALA A 273 29.89 -6.55 3.86
N LEU A 274 29.90 -5.21 3.84
CA LEU A 274 30.81 -4.40 4.65
C LEU A 274 30.51 -4.58 6.15
N ASP A 275 31.56 -4.53 6.96
CA ASP A 275 31.46 -4.45 8.41
C ASP A 275 31.04 -3.04 8.87
N THR A 276 30.92 -2.84 10.18
CA THR A 276 30.48 -1.55 10.74
C THR A 276 31.41 -0.40 10.33
N ASP A 277 32.72 -0.61 10.41
CA ASP A 277 33.70 0.42 10.07
C ASP A 277 33.70 0.72 8.56
N GLY A 278 33.58 -0.31 7.72
CA GLY A 278 33.42 -0.16 6.28
C GLY A 278 32.16 0.60 5.88
N LYS A 279 31.02 0.34 6.53
CA LYS A 279 29.77 1.08 6.30
C LYS A 279 29.89 2.55 6.72
N LEU A 280 30.55 2.84 7.84
CA LEU A 280 30.81 4.22 8.29
C LEU A 280 31.76 4.97 7.34
N ALA A 281 32.79 4.29 6.82
CA ALA A 281 33.68 4.85 5.80
C ALA A 281 32.92 5.15 4.49
N LEU A 282 32.07 4.23 4.03
CA LEU A 282 31.21 4.43 2.87
C LEU A 282 30.25 5.61 3.07
N ILE A 283 29.62 5.74 4.24
CA ILE A 283 28.76 6.90 4.55
C ILE A 283 29.55 8.20 4.43
N ARG A 284 30.78 8.26 4.96
CA ARG A 284 31.64 9.44 4.85
C ARG A 284 31.93 9.77 3.39
N GLU A 285 32.30 8.78 2.60
CA GLU A 285 32.55 8.94 1.16
C GLU A 285 31.31 9.48 0.43
N LEU A 286 30.15 8.85 0.62
CA LEU A 286 28.88 9.27 0.01
C LEU A 286 28.51 10.72 0.41
N LYS A 287 28.74 11.10 1.68
CA LYS A 287 28.55 12.48 2.14
C LYS A 287 29.51 13.45 1.46
N ILE A 288 30.79 13.12 1.31
CA ILE A 288 31.76 13.96 0.59
C ILE A 288 31.28 14.21 -0.85
N HIS A 289 30.86 13.15 -1.56
CA HIS A 289 30.32 13.27 -2.92
C HIS A 289 29.02 14.07 -2.98
N TYR A 290 28.14 13.91 -1.99
CA TYR A 290 26.90 14.69 -1.87
C TYR A 290 27.20 16.19 -1.84
N HIS A 291 28.02 16.62 -0.87
CA HIS A 291 28.38 18.02 -0.66
C HIS A 291 29.15 18.61 -1.84
N HIS A 292 30.14 17.88 -2.37
CA HIS A 292 30.87 18.31 -3.57
C HIS A 292 29.93 18.49 -4.75
N GLY A 293 28.95 17.59 -4.92
CA GLY A 293 28.01 17.66 -6.02
C GLY A 293 27.02 18.83 -5.98
N LEU A 294 26.75 19.40 -4.80
CA LEU A 294 25.88 20.58 -4.66
C LEU A 294 26.42 21.78 -5.44
N GLN A 295 27.73 21.85 -5.70
CA GLN A 295 28.31 22.93 -6.48
C GLN A 295 27.80 22.96 -7.93
N PHE A 296 27.45 21.80 -8.49
CA PHE A 296 27.00 21.68 -9.87
C PHE A 296 25.54 22.09 -10.05
N GLY A 297 24.74 22.09 -8.99
CA GLY A 297 23.32 22.44 -9.03
C GLY A 297 22.97 23.79 -8.41
N LYS A 298 23.95 24.68 -8.19
CA LYS A 298 23.72 26.05 -7.70
C LYS A 298 22.77 26.87 -8.59
N SER A 299 22.71 26.57 -9.88
CA SER A 299 21.82 27.21 -10.85
C SER A 299 20.48 26.50 -11.03
N CYS A 300 20.27 25.35 -10.38
CA CYS A 300 19.02 24.60 -10.50
C CYS A 300 17.85 25.38 -9.89
N LEU A 301 16.68 25.26 -10.50
CA LEU A 301 15.44 25.77 -9.91
C LEU A 301 15.11 24.98 -8.64
N LYS A 302 14.40 25.58 -7.69
CA LYS A 302 13.96 24.87 -6.46
C LYS A 302 13.10 23.63 -6.75
N THR A 303 12.47 23.59 -7.92
CA THR A 303 11.64 22.46 -8.39
C THR A 303 12.46 21.35 -9.04
N GLU A 304 13.73 21.59 -9.35
CA GLU A 304 14.65 20.62 -9.93
C GLU A 304 15.42 19.92 -8.81
N LEU A 305 15.68 18.63 -9.00
CA LEU A 305 16.50 17.86 -8.06
C LEU A 305 17.97 18.22 -8.23
N GLN A 306 18.72 18.20 -7.13
CA GLN A 306 20.17 18.34 -7.21
C GLN A 306 20.78 17.11 -7.85
N HIS A 307 21.85 17.27 -8.62
CA HIS A 307 22.54 16.17 -9.28
C HIS A 307 23.08 15.11 -8.30
N SER A 308 23.38 15.51 -7.05
CA SER A 308 23.96 14.65 -6.03
C SER A 308 22.97 14.10 -5.00
N ASP A 309 21.67 14.39 -5.11
CA ASP A 309 20.65 13.98 -4.11
C ASP A 309 20.67 12.47 -3.81
N MET A 310 20.94 11.65 -4.82
CA MET A 310 20.96 10.20 -4.65
C MET A 310 22.13 9.71 -3.78
N TYR A 311 23.24 10.46 -3.65
CA TYR A 311 24.29 10.14 -2.67
C TYR A 311 23.78 10.29 -1.24
N CYS A 312 23.03 11.37 -0.96
CA CYS A 312 22.38 11.57 0.34
C CYS A 312 21.40 10.43 0.64
N LEU A 313 20.55 10.05 -0.34
CA LEU A 313 19.61 8.94 -0.17
C LEU A 313 20.32 7.60 0.09
N MET A 314 21.42 7.33 -0.64
CA MET A 314 22.22 6.13 -0.42
C MET A 314 22.86 6.09 0.96
N ALA A 315 23.44 7.21 1.43
CA ALA A 315 24.02 7.30 2.77
C ALA A 315 22.94 7.08 3.85
N ALA A 316 21.74 7.64 3.67
CA ALA A 316 20.61 7.38 4.56
C ALA A 316 20.22 5.89 4.58
N HIS A 317 20.22 5.18 3.45
CA HIS A 317 20.00 3.73 3.42
C HIS A 317 21.08 2.96 4.20
N VAL A 318 22.36 3.34 4.08
CA VAL A 318 23.44 2.68 4.84
C VAL A 318 23.32 2.95 6.34
N TYR A 319 22.89 4.16 6.75
CA TYR A 319 22.55 4.44 8.15
C TYR A 319 21.42 3.55 8.68
N ILE A 320 20.37 3.34 7.86
CA ILE A 320 19.26 2.46 8.20
C ILE A 320 19.74 1.01 8.33
N ASP A 321 20.60 0.53 7.41
CA ASP A 321 21.19 -0.81 7.48
C ASP A 321 21.97 -0.98 8.80
N LEU A 322 22.83 -0.02 9.16
CA LEU A 322 23.57 -0.02 10.42
C LEU A 322 22.65 -0.01 11.65
N TRP A 323 21.57 0.77 11.62
CA TRP A 323 20.59 0.80 12.71
C TRP A 323 19.89 -0.57 12.86
N MET A 324 19.44 -1.16 11.75
CA MET A 324 18.76 -2.46 11.76
C MET A 324 19.68 -3.60 12.20
N GLU A 325 20.97 -3.56 11.88
CA GLU A 325 21.96 -4.58 12.26
C GLU A 325 22.46 -4.42 13.70
N THR A 326 22.69 -3.19 14.15
CA THR A 326 23.33 -2.92 15.46
C THR A 326 22.33 -2.57 16.57
N GLY A 327 21.10 -2.19 16.22
CA GLY A 327 20.10 -1.65 17.15
C GLY A 327 20.45 -0.26 17.72
N LYS A 328 21.51 0.39 17.24
CA LYS A 328 21.94 1.71 17.72
C LYS A 328 21.13 2.82 17.07
N GLU A 329 20.18 3.38 17.83
CA GLU A 329 19.28 4.45 17.35
C GLU A 329 20.01 5.73 16.94
N HIS A 330 21.23 5.97 17.46
CA HIS A 330 22.08 7.08 17.00
C HIS A 330 22.26 7.12 15.47
N MET A 331 22.38 5.96 14.81
CA MET A 331 22.52 5.88 13.35
C MET A 331 21.27 6.39 12.63
N MET A 332 20.09 6.15 13.21
CA MET A 332 18.82 6.65 12.69
C MET A 332 18.71 8.17 12.81
N TRP A 333 19.14 8.73 13.94
CA TRP A 333 19.20 10.19 14.14
C TRP A 333 20.12 10.88 13.14
N GLN A 334 21.29 10.27 12.86
CA GLN A 334 22.22 10.76 11.84
C GLN A 334 21.63 10.69 10.43
N GLY A 335 20.92 9.60 10.10
CA GLY A 335 20.19 9.49 8.84
C GLY A 335 19.09 10.54 8.70
N LEU A 336 18.34 10.84 9.77
CA LEU A 336 17.33 11.90 9.80
C LEU A 336 17.96 13.28 9.59
N GLY A 337 19.04 13.59 10.30
CA GLY A 337 19.76 14.87 10.14
C GLY A 337 20.24 15.08 8.70
N LEU A 338 20.84 14.04 8.09
CA LEU A 338 21.28 14.06 6.70
C LEU A 338 20.12 14.27 5.70
N LEU A 339 18.96 13.66 5.94
CA LEU A 339 17.79 13.82 5.07
C LEU A 339 17.13 15.20 5.23
N GLU A 340 17.11 15.77 6.43
CA GLU A 340 16.65 17.14 6.67
C GLU A 340 17.57 18.17 5.99
N GLU A 341 18.88 17.98 6.08
CA GLU A 341 19.88 18.74 5.33
C GLU A 341 19.61 18.61 3.82
N GLY A 342 19.47 17.38 3.33
CA GLY A 342 19.14 17.07 1.94
C GLY A 342 17.90 17.81 1.44
N LEU A 343 16.84 17.80 2.24
CA LEU A 343 15.58 18.48 1.93
C LEU A 343 15.71 20.01 1.96
N SER A 344 16.62 20.56 2.77
CA SER A 344 16.90 22.01 2.79
C SER A 344 17.53 22.50 1.48
N HIS A 345 18.35 21.66 0.83
CA HIS A 345 18.96 21.95 -0.47
C HIS A 345 18.09 21.53 -1.66
N SER A 346 17.22 20.53 -1.50
CA SER A 346 16.37 19.97 -2.55
C SER A 346 14.93 19.75 -2.05
N SER A 347 14.22 20.85 -1.82
CA SER A 347 12.90 20.85 -1.16
C SER A 347 11.78 20.18 -1.96
N SER A 348 11.98 19.96 -3.27
CA SER A 348 11.07 19.21 -4.14
C SER A 348 11.37 17.71 -4.21
N ASN A 349 12.39 17.20 -3.53
CA ASN A 349 12.74 15.79 -3.58
C ASN A 349 11.72 14.92 -2.83
N ALA A 350 10.90 14.18 -3.58
CA ALA A 350 9.88 13.30 -3.02
C ALA A 350 10.46 12.12 -2.24
N GLN A 351 11.63 11.60 -2.62
CA GLN A 351 12.24 10.44 -1.94
C GLN A 351 12.76 10.81 -0.55
N PHE A 352 13.33 12.01 -0.37
CA PHE A 352 13.68 12.51 0.96
C PHE A 352 12.44 12.65 1.85
N LYS A 353 11.37 13.26 1.33
CA LYS A 353 10.11 13.43 2.08
C LYS A 353 9.49 12.08 2.47
N LEU A 354 9.45 11.12 1.55
CA LEU A 354 8.91 9.79 1.81
C LEU A 354 9.74 9.04 2.86
N LEU A 355 11.08 9.08 2.75
CA LEU A 355 11.95 8.39 3.70
C LEU A 355 11.93 9.05 5.09
N LEU A 356 11.94 10.38 5.17
CA LEU A 356 11.73 11.13 6.42
C LEU A 356 10.39 10.76 7.06
N LEU A 357 9.32 10.73 6.27
CA LEU A 357 7.99 10.33 6.74
C LEU A 357 8.05 8.93 7.38
N LEU A 358 8.65 7.96 6.67
CA LEU A 358 8.78 6.60 7.17
C LEU A 358 9.59 6.55 8.47
N LEU A 359 10.74 7.23 8.53
CA LEU A 359 11.60 7.25 9.72
C LEU A 359 10.91 7.92 10.92
N PHE A 360 10.22 9.04 10.72
CA PHE A 360 9.43 9.67 11.78
C PHE A 360 8.32 8.75 12.30
N CYS A 361 7.57 8.09 11.41
CA CYS A 361 6.57 7.10 11.80
C CYS A 361 7.18 5.94 12.60
N ARG A 362 8.38 5.46 12.23
CA ARG A 362 9.11 4.40 12.95
C ARG A 362 9.60 4.84 14.33
N LEU A 363 9.90 6.12 14.50
CA LEU A 363 10.15 6.74 15.81
C LEU A 363 8.86 7.11 16.56
N GLY A 364 7.68 6.86 16.01
CA GLY A 364 6.39 7.21 16.62
C GLY A 364 6.06 8.71 16.59
N ALA A 365 6.77 9.51 15.79
CA ALA A 365 6.46 10.91 15.57
C ALA A 365 5.61 11.08 14.30
N PHE A 366 4.47 11.75 14.42
CA PHE A 366 3.52 11.90 13.31
C PHE A 366 3.18 13.36 12.98
N GLU A 367 3.41 14.30 13.89
CA GLU A 367 3.26 15.74 13.58
C GLU A 367 4.09 16.18 12.34
N PRO A 368 5.41 15.91 12.24
CA PRO A 368 6.19 16.28 11.05
C PRO A 368 5.76 15.55 9.78
N VAL A 369 5.11 14.39 9.91
CA VAL A 369 4.63 13.57 8.78
C VAL A 369 3.52 14.29 8.02
N VAL A 370 2.64 15.01 8.73
CA VAL A 370 1.54 15.77 8.11
C VAL A 370 2.07 16.85 7.18
N ASP A 371 3.09 17.59 7.63
CA ASP A 371 3.73 18.65 6.83
C ASP A 371 4.48 18.07 5.63
N LEU A 372 5.25 17.00 5.83
CA LEU A 372 5.97 16.31 4.76
C LEU A 372 5.01 15.79 3.69
N TYR A 373 3.93 15.10 4.08
CA TYR A 373 2.94 14.58 3.14
C TYR A 373 2.18 15.69 2.43
N SER A 374 1.81 16.76 3.14
CA SER A 374 1.17 17.93 2.51
C SER A 374 2.09 18.56 1.46
N SER A 375 3.40 18.61 1.72
CA SER A 375 4.40 19.12 0.79
C SER A 375 4.67 18.22 -0.43
N LEU A 376 4.24 16.95 -0.39
CA LEU A 376 4.24 16.06 -1.56
C LEU A 376 3.11 16.41 -2.54
N ASP A 377 2.10 17.16 -2.09
CA ASP A 377 0.92 17.56 -2.87
C ASP A 377 0.19 16.35 -3.50
N ALA A 378 0.03 15.28 -2.71
CA ALA A 378 -0.62 14.05 -3.15
C ALA A 378 -2.10 14.29 -3.50
N LYS A 379 -2.50 13.91 -4.72
CA LYS A 379 -3.83 14.18 -5.28
C LYS A 379 -4.49 12.93 -5.89
N HIS A 380 -5.82 12.93 -5.88
CA HIS A 380 -6.67 11.97 -6.58
C HIS A 380 -6.25 10.52 -6.28
N VAL A 381 -5.87 9.75 -7.32
CA VAL A 381 -5.50 8.33 -7.22
C VAL A 381 -4.35 8.08 -6.22
N GLN A 382 -3.52 9.09 -5.95
CA GLN A 382 -2.46 8.99 -4.94
C GLN A 382 -3.01 8.76 -3.53
N HIS A 383 -4.24 9.20 -3.23
CA HIS A 383 -4.87 8.87 -1.94
C HIS A 383 -5.15 7.37 -1.80
N ASP A 384 -5.32 6.61 -2.89
CA ASP A 384 -5.46 5.15 -2.85
C ASP A 384 -4.09 4.45 -2.81
N THR A 385 -3.10 4.98 -3.52
CA THR A 385 -1.79 4.31 -3.68
C THR A 385 -0.81 4.62 -2.55
N ILE A 386 -0.75 5.85 -2.06
CA ILE A 386 0.21 6.28 -1.01
C ILE A 386 -0.47 6.86 0.24
N GLY A 387 -1.79 7.06 0.22
CA GLY A 387 -2.55 7.57 1.38
C GLY A 387 -2.46 6.69 2.63
N PHE A 388 -2.18 5.39 2.46
CA PHE A 388 -1.93 4.47 3.56
C PHE A 388 -0.75 4.90 4.44
N LEU A 389 0.22 5.66 3.92
CA LEU A 389 1.35 6.20 4.69
C LEU A 389 0.90 7.17 5.80
N LEU A 390 -0.29 7.77 5.68
CA LEU A 390 -0.88 8.58 6.73
C LEU A 390 -1.83 7.75 7.60
N THR A 391 -2.82 7.11 6.97
CA THR A 391 -3.94 6.49 7.70
C THR A 391 -3.50 5.30 8.54
N ARG A 392 -2.37 4.67 8.17
CA ARG A 392 -1.77 3.57 8.95
C ARG A 392 -1.27 4.06 10.31
N TYR A 393 -0.71 5.27 10.39
CA TYR A 393 0.05 5.72 11.55
C TYR A 393 -0.66 6.78 12.38
N ALA A 394 -1.46 7.66 11.76
CA ALA A 394 -2.03 8.85 12.40
C ALA A 394 -2.77 8.54 13.72
N GLU A 395 -3.75 7.64 13.64
CA GLU A 395 -4.56 7.25 14.80
C GLU A 395 -3.76 6.37 15.77
N SER A 396 -2.92 5.47 15.25
CA SER A 396 -2.09 4.57 16.06
C SER A 396 -1.07 5.29 16.96
N LEU A 397 -0.65 6.50 16.56
CA LEU A 397 0.28 7.36 17.29
C LEU A 397 -0.43 8.47 18.07
N GLY A 398 -1.76 8.38 18.22
CA GLY A 398 -2.53 9.29 19.08
C GLY A 398 -2.77 10.69 18.52
N GLN A 399 -2.56 10.90 17.21
CA GLN A 399 -2.83 12.17 16.52
C GLN A 399 -4.21 12.12 15.85
N PHE A 400 -5.27 12.18 16.66
CA PHE A 400 -6.65 11.96 16.22
C PHE A 400 -7.14 13.05 15.26
N ALA A 401 -6.73 14.30 15.48
CA ALA A 401 -7.07 15.39 14.55
C ALA A 401 -6.49 15.13 13.15
N ALA A 402 -5.22 14.76 13.07
CA ALA A 402 -4.55 14.44 11.81
C ALA A 402 -5.12 13.16 11.17
N ALA A 403 -5.49 12.15 11.98
CA ALA A 403 -6.14 10.94 11.50
C ALA A 403 -7.50 11.24 10.84
N SER A 404 -8.34 12.05 11.49
CA SER A 404 -9.63 12.47 10.94
C SER A 404 -9.47 13.18 9.60
N GLN A 405 -8.53 14.12 9.51
CA GLN A 405 -8.23 14.82 8.25
C GLN A 405 -7.76 13.87 7.15
N SER A 406 -6.83 12.96 7.48
CA SER A 406 -6.27 11.97 6.54
C SER A 406 -7.35 11.04 5.99
N CYS A 407 -8.26 10.56 6.85
CA CYS A 407 -9.41 9.77 6.44
C CYS A 407 -10.36 10.59 5.54
N ASN A 408 -10.66 11.83 5.91
CA ASN A 408 -11.55 12.69 5.14
C ASN A 408 -11.01 13.00 3.74
N PHE A 409 -9.70 13.25 3.58
CA PHE A 409 -9.10 13.45 2.25
C PHE A 409 -9.28 12.23 1.36
N SER A 410 -9.01 11.04 1.90
CA SER A 410 -9.13 9.78 1.16
C SER A 410 -10.59 9.46 0.81
N LEU A 411 -11.53 9.61 1.76
CA LEU A 411 -12.97 9.41 1.49
C LEU A 411 -13.50 10.36 0.43
N ARG A 412 -13.15 11.65 0.49
CA ARG A 412 -13.57 12.63 -0.54
C ARG A 412 -13.14 12.18 -1.93
N PHE A 413 -11.93 11.66 -2.08
CA PHE A 413 -11.47 11.09 -3.34
C PHE A 413 -12.34 9.91 -3.79
N PHE A 414 -12.55 8.89 -2.95
CA PHE A 414 -13.32 7.71 -3.33
C PHE A 414 -14.78 8.04 -3.71
N HIS A 415 -15.44 8.90 -2.93
CA HIS A 415 -16.82 9.33 -3.21
C HIS A 415 -16.91 10.20 -4.48
N SER A 416 -15.97 11.12 -4.71
CA SER A 416 -15.93 11.89 -5.97
C SER A 416 -15.73 10.95 -7.16
N ASN A 417 -14.77 10.03 -7.06
CA ASN A 417 -14.42 9.12 -8.14
C ASN A 417 -15.60 8.21 -8.55
N GLN A 418 -16.44 7.78 -7.61
CA GLN A 418 -17.65 7.00 -7.92
C GLN A 418 -18.60 7.75 -8.86
N LYS A 419 -18.77 9.06 -8.62
CA LYS A 419 -19.59 9.95 -9.46
C LYS A 419 -18.89 10.24 -10.78
N ASP A 420 -17.64 10.68 -10.73
CA ASP A 420 -16.88 11.16 -11.89
C ASP A 420 -16.66 10.04 -12.91
N THR A 421 -16.25 8.84 -12.47
CA THR A 421 -16.05 7.70 -13.37
C THR A 421 -17.33 7.28 -14.08
N SER A 422 -18.47 7.38 -13.39
CA SER A 422 -19.78 7.06 -13.99
C SER A 422 -20.14 8.07 -15.10
N GLU A 423 -19.80 9.35 -14.92
CA GLU A 423 -19.97 10.37 -15.95
C GLU A 423 -19.03 10.14 -17.15
N TYR A 424 -17.76 9.80 -16.91
CA TYR A 424 -16.80 9.51 -17.98
C TYR A 424 -17.18 8.28 -18.81
N ILE A 425 -17.81 7.27 -18.20
CA ILE A 425 -18.39 6.13 -18.94
C ILE A 425 -19.50 6.61 -19.88
N ILE A 426 -20.38 7.51 -19.43
CA ILE A 426 -21.44 8.09 -20.28
C ILE A 426 -20.82 8.92 -21.42
N GLN A 427 -19.79 9.71 -21.13
CA GLN A 427 -19.08 10.49 -22.14
C GLN A 427 -18.38 9.59 -23.18
N ALA A 428 -17.83 8.45 -22.78
CA ALA A 428 -17.21 7.48 -23.70
C ALA A 428 -18.21 6.97 -24.74
N TYR A 429 -19.47 6.71 -24.36
CA TYR A 429 -20.53 6.40 -25.32
C TYR A 429 -20.82 7.57 -26.27
N LYS A 430 -20.89 8.80 -25.74
CA LYS A 430 -21.17 10.01 -26.54
C LYS A 430 -20.10 10.29 -27.59
N TYR A 431 -18.83 10.06 -27.25
CA TYR A 431 -17.67 10.31 -28.13
C TYR A 431 -17.24 9.09 -28.95
N GLY A 432 -17.93 7.96 -28.85
CA GLY A 432 -17.60 6.74 -29.61
C GLY A 432 -16.34 6.02 -29.13
N ALA A 433 -15.87 6.28 -27.90
CA ALA A 433 -14.70 5.62 -27.30
C ALA A 433 -15.06 4.26 -26.69
N PHE A 434 -15.68 3.38 -27.49
CA PHE A 434 -16.27 2.13 -27.01
C PHE A 434 -15.22 1.16 -26.42
N GLU A 435 -14.00 1.18 -26.95
CA GLU A 435 -12.89 0.34 -26.47
C GLU A 435 -12.45 0.70 -25.04
N LYS A 436 -12.69 1.94 -24.59
CA LYS A 436 -12.31 2.42 -23.25
C LYS A 436 -13.36 2.15 -22.19
N ILE A 437 -14.59 1.81 -22.58
CA ILE A 437 -15.68 1.55 -21.63
C ILE A 437 -15.38 0.36 -20.71
N PRO A 438 -14.91 -0.81 -21.21
CA PRO A 438 -14.49 -1.91 -20.34
C PRO A 438 -13.34 -1.52 -19.39
N GLU A 439 -12.39 -0.70 -19.84
CA GLU A 439 -11.29 -0.19 -19.01
C GLU A 439 -11.82 0.70 -17.87
N PHE A 440 -12.73 1.64 -18.17
CA PHE A 440 -13.34 2.49 -17.15
C PHE A 440 -14.17 1.69 -16.13
N ILE A 441 -14.92 0.68 -16.58
CA ILE A 441 -15.66 -0.21 -15.68
C ILE A 441 -14.70 -0.99 -14.78
N ALA A 442 -13.60 -1.52 -15.35
CA ALA A 442 -12.60 -2.23 -14.58
C ALA A 442 -11.92 -1.32 -13.54
N PHE A 443 -11.56 -0.09 -13.92
CA PHE A 443 -10.98 0.91 -13.03
C PHE A 443 -11.94 1.29 -11.90
N ARG A 444 -13.21 1.57 -12.22
CA ARG A 444 -14.25 1.86 -11.23
C ARG A 444 -14.39 0.72 -10.22
N ASN A 445 -14.46 -0.52 -10.69
CA ASN A 445 -14.60 -1.69 -9.83
C ASN A 445 -13.34 -1.90 -8.98
N ARG A 446 -12.15 -1.65 -9.52
CA ARG A 446 -10.88 -1.72 -8.78
C ARG A 446 -10.83 -0.71 -7.62
N LEU A 447 -11.30 0.51 -7.83
CA LEU A 447 -11.35 1.53 -6.78
C LEU A 447 -12.47 1.29 -5.76
N ASN A 448 -13.65 0.87 -6.20
CA ASN A 448 -14.75 0.54 -5.29
C ASN A 448 -14.44 -0.66 -4.40
N ASN A 449 -13.61 -1.58 -4.88
CA ASN A 449 -13.14 -2.73 -4.11
C ASN A 449 -11.78 -2.50 -3.46
N SER A 450 -11.31 -1.25 -3.36
CA SER A 450 -10.02 -0.95 -2.73
C SER A 450 -10.02 -1.37 -1.25
N LEU A 451 -8.96 -2.07 -0.85
CA LEU A 451 -8.62 -2.37 0.54
C LEU A 451 -8.52 -1.08 1.35
N HIS A 452 -7.82 -0.08 0.82
CA HIS A 452 -7.61 1.19 1.49
C HIS A 452 -8.93 1.95 1.69
N PHE A 453 -9.84 1.88 0.71
CA PHE A 453 -11.17 2.49 0.86
C PHE A 453 -11.95 1.87 2.03
N ALA A 454 -11.97 0.54 2.12
CA ALA A 454 -12.63 -0.16 3.21
C ALA A 454 -12.01 0.18 4.57
N GLN A 455 -10.67 0.22 4.65
CA GLN A 455 -9.94 0.62 5.86
C GLN A 455 -10.29 2.02 6.32
N VAL A 456 -10.20 3.00 5.41
CA VAL A 456 -10.46 4.39 5.75
C VAL A 456 -11.91 4.59 6.19
N ARG A 457 -12.87 3.94 5.54
CA ARG A 457 -14.29 4.01 5.94
C ARG A 457 -14.50 3.48 7.35
N THR A 458 -13.98 2.29 7.65
CA THR A 458 -14.09 1.68 8.98
C THR A 458 -13.38 2.50 10.06
N GLU A 459 -12.15 2.93 9.82
CA GLU A 459 -11.40 3.73 10.79
C GLU A 459 -11.99 5.12 10.98
N ARG A 460 -12.56 5.75 9.94
CA ARG A 460 -13.26 7.04 10.09
C ARG A 460 -14.46 6.90 11.01
N MET A 461 -15.29 5.87 10.81
CA MET A 461 -16.46 5.60 11.64
C MET A 461 -16.06 5.30 13.10
N LEU A 462 -15.05 4.45 13.31
CA LEU A 462 -14.54 4.16 14.66
C LEU A 462 -13.97 5.41 15.34
N LEU A 463 -13.22 6.23 14.62
CA LEU A 463 -12.65 7.46 15.14
C LEU A 463 -13.74 8.46 15.55
N ASP A 464 -14.82 8.60 14.77
CA ASP A 464 -15.96 9.45 15.14
C ASP A 464 -16.68 8.94 16.39
N LEU A 465 -16.86 7.62 16.53
CA LEU A 465 -17.36 7.05 17.77
C LEU A 465 -16.41 7.36 18.94
N PHE A 466 -15.11 7.10 18.80
CA PHE A 466 -14.13 7.33 19.87
C PHE A 466 -14.02 8.79 20.30
N LEU A 467 -14.22 9.75 19.39
CA LEU A 467 -14.08 11.18 19.69
C LEU A 467 -15.39 11.81 20.19
N GLU A 468 -16.55 11.37 19.70
CA GLU A 468 -17.82 12.11 19.89
C GLU A 468 -18.89 11.33 20.67
N ALA A 469 -18.98 10.01 20.50
CA ALA A 469 -20.06 9.22 21.09
C ALA A 469 -19.98 9.18 22.62
N ASP A 470 -21.10 9.40 23.30
CA ASP A 470 -21.28 9.61 24.74
C ASP A 470 -20.49 10.79 25.33
N ILE A 471 -19.89 11.66 24.50
CA ILE A 471 -19.28 12.95 24.90
C ILE A 471 -20.16 14.11 24.43
N SER A 472 -20.40 14.18 23.12
CA SER A 472 -21.16 15.27 22.48
C SER A 472 -22.56 14.83 22.10
N SER A 473 -22.72 13.58 21.69
CA SER A 473 -23.97 12.92 21.28
C SER A 473 -24.06 11.54 21.92
N THR A 474 -25.25 10.97 22.05
CA THR A 474 -25.35 9.59 22.53
C THR A 474 -24.76 8.61 21.52
N LEU A 475 -24.31 7.43 21.98
CA LEU A 475 -23.86 6.36 21.09
C LEU A 475 -24.93 5.99 20.03
N GLU A 476 -26.20 5.93 20.44
CA GLU A 476 -27.31 5.59 19.55
C GLU A 476 -27.50 6.62 18.43
N GLU A 477 -27.49 7.92 18.74
CA GLU A 477 -27.58 8.99 17.74
C GLU A 477 -26.40 8.96 16.77
N SER A 478 -25.20 8.69 17.28
CA SER A 478 -23.97 8.63 16.47
C SER A 478 -23.99 7.44 15.51
N VAL A 479 -24.43 6.26 15.98
CA VAL A 479 -24.59 5.07 15.13
C VAL A 479 -25.68 5.29 14.07
N LYS A 480 -26.81 5.93 14.43
CA LYS A 480 -27.88 6.26 13.49
C LYS A 480 -27.44 7.25 12.41
N SER A 481 -26.69 8.30 12.77
CA SER A 481 -26.22 9.31 11.80
C SER A 481 -25.26 8.71 10.77
N MET A 482 -24.45 7.73 11.18
CA MET A 482 -23.53 7.01 10.30
C MET A 482 -24.19 5.89 9.47
N SER A 483 -25.49 5.62 9.67
CA SER A 483 -26.24 4.57 8.96
C SER A 483 -25.59 3.17 9.05
N ILE A 484 -24.97 2.85 10.19
CA ILE A 484 -24.31 1.56 10.38
C ILE A 484 -25.37 0.47 10.55
N CYS A 485 -25.41 -0.48 9.62
CA CYS A 485 -26.26 -1.66 9.71
C CYS A 485 -25.45 -2.84 10.26
N PRO A 486 -25.76 -3.38 11.46
CA PRO A 486 -24.99 -4.49 11.99
C PRO A 486 -25.15 -5.79 11.19
N GLU A 487 -26.23 -5.96 10.42
CA GLU A 487 -26.49 -7.18 9.63
C GLU A 487 -25.84 -7.12 8.24
N GLU A 488 -25.77 -5.94 7.63
CA GLU A 488 -25.30 -5.74 6.27
C GLU A 488 -23.89 -5.18 6.28
N ASP A 489 -22.94 -5.94 5.72
CA ASP A 489 -21.57 -5.50 5.50
C ASP A 489 -21.41 -4.99 4.07
N ASP A 490 -20.94 -3.76 3.92
CA ASP A 490 -20.68 -3.13 2.64
C ASP A 490 -19.20 -3.25 2.21
N ILE A 491 -18.41 -4.07 2.90
CA ILE A 491 -17.04 -4.44 2.51
C ILE A 491 -17.07 -5.61 1.52
N PRO A 492 -16.46 -5.48 0.32
CA PRO A 492 -16.47 -6.53 -0.70
C PRO A 492 -15.41 -7.61 -0.44
N TRP A 493 -15.54 -8.35 0.68
CA TRP A 493 -14.54 -9.33 1.17
C TRP A 493 -13.97 -10.27 0.10
N ASP A 494 -14.82 -10.79 -0.80
CA ASP A 494 -14.40 -11.74 -1.84
C ASP A 494 -13.61 -11.10 -3.00
N ASN A 495 -13.67 -9.77 -3.16
CA ASN A 495 -13.14 -9.06 -4.32
C ASN A 495 -12.21 -7.89 -3.94
N ILE A 496 -11.75 -7.82 -2.69
CA ILE A 496 -10.84 -6.78 -2.20
C ILE A 496 -9.60 -6.67 -3.11
N ARG A 497 -9.20 -5.43 -3.39
CA ARG A 497 -8.02 -5.08 -4.18
C ARG A 497 -7.06 -4.24 -3.36
N ASP A 498 -5.86 -4.75 -3.17
CA ASP A 498 -4.77 -3.92 -2.66
C ASP A 498 -4.17 -3.10 -3.81
N ASN A 499 -4.32 -1.78 -3.72
CA ASN A 499 -3.82 -0.83 -4.70
C ASN A 499 -2.64 0.00 -4.16
N ARG A 500 -2.15 -0.31 -2.94
CA ARG A 500 -1.04 0.41 -2.32
C ARG A 500 0.22 0.29 -3.20
N ASP A 501 0.91 1.40 -3.40
CA ASP A 501 2.20 1.42 -4.06
C ASP A 501 3.30 1.07 -3.06
N LEU A 502 3.58 -0.23 -2.96
CA LEU A 502 4.65 -0.77 -2.11
C LEU A 502 6.04 -0.66 -2.78
N THR A 503 6.15 0.10 -3.87
CA THR A 503 7.39 0.32 -4.64
C THR A 503 7.72 1.80 -4.82
N VAL A 504 7.01 2.69 -4.12
CA VAL A 504 7.20 4.15 -4.21
C VAL A 504 8.57 4.60 -3.70
N PHE A 505 9.15 3.86 -2.75
CA PHE A 505 10.49 4.09 -2.23
C PHE A 505 11.53 3.56 -3.22
N VAL A 506 12.46 4.41 -3.62
CA VAL A 506 13.62 3.99 -4.43
C VAL A 506 14.47 3.02 -3.61
N SER A 507 14.76 1.86 -4.19
CA SER A 507 15.61 0.85 -3.57
C SER A 507 16.62 0.28 -4.56
N TRP A 508 17.87 0.24 -4.13
CA TRP A 508 18.98 -0.43 -4.82
C TRP A 508 19.46 -1.65 -4.03
N ASN A 509 18.60 -2.23 -3.20
CA ASN A 509 18.94 -3.45 -2.48
C ASN A 509 19.07 -4.64 -3.45
N PRO A 510 19.86 -5.67 -3.09
CA PRO A 510 19.95 -6.90 -3.88
C PRO A 510 18.62 -7.67 -3.87
N LYS A 511 18.39 -8.50 -4.89
CA LYS A 511 17.11 -9.21 -5.15
C LYS A 511 16.59 -10.01 -3.94
N ASP A 512 17.48 -10.55 -3.11
CA ASP A 512 17.14 -11.32 -1.90
C ASP A 512 16.59 -10.45 -0.75
N ARG A 513 16.83 -9.13 -0.79
CA ARG A 513 16.37 -8.14 0.21
C ARG A 513 15.24 -7.26 -0.31
N GLU A 514 14.79 -7.47 -1.54
CA GLU A 514 13.69 -6.73 -2.15
C GLU A 514 12.31 -7.27 -1.74
N LEU A 515 11.28 -6.47 -2.01
CA LEU A 515 9.90 -6.87 -1.80
C LEU A 515 9.50 -7.95 -2.82
N ASN A 516 9.36 -9.20 -2.35
CA ASN A 516 8.87 -10.32 -3.16
C ASN A 516 7.34 -10.47 -3.10
N GLU A 517 6.78 -11.38 -3.90
CA GLU A 517 5.34 -11.63 -3.98
C GLU A 517 4.77 -12.25 -2.70
N GLU A 518 5.55 -13.06 -1.97
CA GLU A 518 5.13 -13.64 -0.70
C GLU A 518 4.89 -12.55 0.35
N HIS A 519 5.79 -11.58 0.46
CA HIS A 519 5.64 -10.42 1.33
C HIS A 519 4.39 -9.61 0.99
N ARG A 520 4.08 -9.42 -0.32
CA ARG A 520 2.86 -8.72 -0.76
C ARG A 520 1.61 -9.49 -0.36
N GLN A 521 1.56 -10.78 -0.65
CA GLN A 521 0.43 -11.63 -0.32
C GLN A 521 0.18 -11.65 1.19
N ARG A 522 1.23 -11.80 2.00
CA ARG A 522 1.12 -11.79 3.47
C ARG A 522 0.73 -10.44 4.02
N SER A 523 1.23 -9.35 3.45
CA SER A 523 0.80 -8.01 3.81
C SER A 523 -0.69 -7.82 3.59
N VAL A 524 -1.23 -8.28 2.45
CA VAL A 524 -2.68 -8.22 2.18
C VAL A 524 -3.48 -9.07 3.18
N GLU A 525 -3.01 -10.29 3.47
CA GLU A 525 -3.67 -11.16 4.46
C GLU A 525 -3.72 -10.52 5.85
N GLU A 526 -2.62 -9.91 6.29
CA GLU A 526 -2.53 -9.22 7.57
C GLU A 526 -3.49 -8.01 7.63
N GLU A 527 -3.51 -7.19 6.58
CA GLU A 527 -4.40 -6.02 6.47
C GLU A 527 -5.88 -6.40 6.45
N VAL A 528 -6.23 -7.49 5.75
CA VAL A 528 -7.61 -8.01 5.71
C VAL A 528 -8.01 -8.57 7.07
N LEU A 529 -7.14 -9.29 7.76
CA LEU A 529 -7.41 -9.78 9.12
C LEU A 529 -7.64 -8.62 10.10
N TRP A 530 -6.75 -7.61 10.06
CA TRP A 530 -6.91 -6.43 10.89
C TRP A 530 -8.21 -5.67 10.59
N LEU A 531 -8.49 -5.40 9.31
CA LEU A 531 -9.73 -4.76 8.87
C LEU A 531 -10.97 -5.53 9.33
N LYS A 532 -10.94 -6.86 9.30
CA LYS A 532 -12.06 -7.70 9.74
C LYS A 532 -12.32 -7.59 11.23
N ILE A 533 -11.27 -7.57 12.06
CA ILE A 533 -11.40 -7.30 13.50
C ILE A 533 -12.04 -5.93 13.74
N ARG A 534 -11.58 -4.90 13.03
CA ARG A 534 -12.08 -3.53 13.17
C ARG A 534 -13.53 -3.38 12.71
N SER A 535 -13.89 -3.94 11.56
CA SER A 535 -15.27 -3.95 11.04
C SER A 535 -16.22 -4.70 11.97
N LEU A 536 -15.83 -5.88 12.47
CA LEU A 536 -16.63 -6.64 13.43
C LEU A 536 -16.82 -5.88 14.74
N THR A 537 -15.76 -5.21 15.23
CA THR A 537 -15.84 -4.36 16.43
C THR A 537 -16.84 -3.22 16.23
N LEU A 538 -16.77 -2.51 15.10
CA LEU A 538 -17.70 -1.44 14.74
C LEU A 538 -19.17 -1.94 14.71
N ARG A 539 -19.41 -3.07 14.05
CA ARG A 539 -20.75 -3.67 13.92
C ARG A 539 -21.29 -4.16 15.27
N LEU A 540 -20.44 -4.74 16.11
CA LEU A 540 -20.81 -5.16 17.47
C LEU A 540 -21.16 -3.97 18.37
N VAL A 541 -20.40 -2.87 18.29
CA VAL A 541 -20.74 -1.62 18.98
C VAL A 541 -22.08 -1.07 18.51
N ALA A 542 -22.35 -1.10 17.21
CA ALA A 542 -23.66 -0.69 16.67
C ALA A 542 -24.81 -1.59 17.14
N CYS A 543 -24.60 -2.90 17.32
CA CYS A 543 -25.61 -3.78 17.90
C CYS A 543 -26.00 -3.40 19.35
N LEU A 544 -25.08 -2.86 20.16
CA LEU A 544 -25.38 -2.47 21.54
C LEU A 544 -26.54 -1.46 21.61
N CYS A 545 -26.62 -0.55 20.64
CA CYS A 545 -27.71 0.41 20.51
C CYS A 545 -29.06 -0.30 20.26
N GLY A 546 -29.07 -1.30 19.37
CA GLY A 546 -30.29 -2.06 19.03
C GLY A 546 -30.81 -2.98 20.14
N LEU A 547 -29.94 -3.39 21.08
CA LEU A 547 -30.31 -4.26 22.21
C LEU A 547 -31.07 -3.52 23.34
N SER A 548 -31.08 -2.19 23.32
CA SER A 548 -31.63 -1.36 24.40
C SER A 548 -33.17 -1.23 24.38
N HIS A 549 -33.83 -1.69 23.31
CA HIS A 549 -35.28 -1.73 23.21
C HIS A 549 -35.79 -3.15 23.47
N PRO A 550 -36.66 -3.39 24.49
CA PRO A 550 -37.39 -4.64 24.55
C PRO A 550 -38.26 -4.76 23.29
N PRO A 551 -38.43 -5.96 22.71
CA PRO A 551 -39.40 -6.15 21.63
C PRO A 551 -40.75 -5.66 22.16
N SER A 552 -41.34 -4.67 21.49
CA SER A 552 -42.67 -4.20 21.83
C SER A 552 -43.61 -5.39 21.83
N VAL A 553 -44.15 -5.74 23.01
CA VAL A 553 -45.26 -6.68 23.08
C VAL A 553 -46.40 -6.02 22.31
N HIS A 554 -46.64 -6.50 21.09
CA HIS A 554 -47.78 -6.12 20.29
C HIS A 554 -49.03 -6.59 21.03
N ASN A 555 -49.58 -5.74 21.89
CA ASN A 555 -51.00 -5.82 22.21
C ASN A 555 -51.73 -5.36 20.94
N SER A 556 -52.54 -6.25 20.41
CA SER A 556 -53.36 -6.04 19.24
C SER A 556 -54.17 -4.75 19.36
N GLU A 557 -54.00 -3.82 18.43
CA GLU A 557 -55.12 -3.05 17.91
C GLU A 557 -54.79 -2.45 16.54
N LYS A 558 -55.70 -2.75 15.61
CA LYS A 558 -55.72 -2.45 14.17
C LYS A 558 -55.17 -1.06 13.83
N THR A 559 -54.06 -1.00 13.11
CA THR A 559 -53.77 0.05 12.14
C THR A 559 -52.91 -0.52 11.01
N THR A 560 -53.34 -0.27 9.78
CA THR A 560 -52.67 -0.66 8.55
C THR A 560 -51.50 0.27 8.28
N GLU A 561 -50.30 -0.12 8.69
CA GLU A 561 -49.06 0.35 8.09
C GLU A 561 -48.28 -0.86 7.59
N ASN A 562 -47.80 -0.80 6.35
CA ASN A 562 -46.97 -1.84 5.73
C ASN A 562 -45.59 -1.84 6.43
N GLY A 563 -45.52 -2.50 7.58
CA GLY A 563 -44.32 -2.61 8.39
C GLY A 563 -43.37 -3.68 7.85
N VAL A 564 -42.17 -3.26 7.45
CA VAL A 564 -41.02 -4.15 7.41
C VAL A 564 -40.70 -4.52 8.86
N ALA A 565 -40.91 -5.78 9.23
CA ALA A 565 -40.57 -6.28 10.55
C ALA A 565 -39.10 -5.96 10.87
N SER A 566 -38.82 -5.35 12.03
CA SER A 566 -37.46 -5.17 12.53
C SER A 566 -36.83 -6.55 12.71
N LYS A 567 -35.87 -6.91 11.85
CA LYS A 567 -35.10 -8.16 11.98
C LYS A 567 -34.41 -8.19 13.35
N SER A 568 -34.38 -9.36 13.97
CA SER A 568 -33.71 -9.57 15.26
C SER A 568 -32.21 -9.37 15.10
N THR A 569 -31.64 -8.39 15.81
CA THR A 569 -30.20 -8.08 15.79
C THR A 569 -29.36 -9.28 16.23
N ASN A 570 -28.61 -9.86 15.29
CA ASN A 570 -27.78 -11.05 15.50
C ASN A 570 -26.43 -10.72 16.19
N PHE A 571 -26.46 -10.41 17.49
CA PHE A 571 -25.26 -10.11 18.28
C PHE A 571 -24.31 -11.32 18.45
N GLN A 572 -24.86 -12.49 18.82
CA GLN A 572 -24.07 -13.71 19.10
C GLN A 572 -23.23 -14.21 17.90
N PRO A 573 -23.77 -14.27 16.67
CA PRO A 573 -22.99 -14.70 15.51
C PRO A 573 -21.81 -13.77 15.19
N LEU A 574 -22.01 -12.45 15.29
CA LEU A 574 -20.93 -11.48 15.08
C LEU A 574 -19.82 -11.62 16.14
N LEU A 575 -20.21 -11.87 17.38
CA LEU A 575 -19.25 -12.09 18.47
C LEU A 575 -18.43 -13.37 18.25
N SER A 576 -19.09 -14.44 17.81
CA SER A 576 -18.42 -15.70 17.46
C SER A 576 -17.47 -15.52 16.26
N GLN A 577 -17.84 -14.70 15.29
CA GLN A 577 -16.96 -14.34 14.17
C GLN A 577 -15.74 -13.53 14.64
N LEU A 578 -15.92 -12.59 15.58
CA LEU A 578 -14.82 -11.82 16.14
C LEU A 578 -13.85 -12.74 16.90
N GLU A 579 -14.34 -13.62 17.76
CA GLU A 579 -13.52 -14.58 18.50
C GLU A 579 -12.73 -15.51 17.57
N SER A 580 -13.40 -16.05 16.54
CA SER A 580 -12.73 -16.86 15.51
C SER A 580 -11.68 -16.05 14.74
N THR A 581 -11.94 -14.78 14.43
CA THR A 581 -11.01 -13.94 13.68
C THR A 581 -9.80 -13.57 14.53
N ILE A 582 -9.98 -13.27 15.82
CA ILE A 582 -8.88 -13.05 16.78
C ILE A 582 -8.01 -14.30 16.91
N SER A 583 -8.63 -15.49 16.96
CA SER A 583 -7.90 -16.76 17.02
C SER A 583 -7.07 -17.02 15.75
N GLN A 584 -7.66 -16.75 14.57
CA GLN A 584 -6.93 -16.82 13.30
C GLN A 584 -5.78 -15.82 13.25
N ALA A 585 -5.99 -14.61 13.73
CA ALA A 585 -4.96 -13.59 13.81
C ALA A 585 -3.80 -13.98 14.74
N ALA A 586 -4.09 -14.57 15.90
CA ALA A 586 -3.05 -15.09 16.79
C ALA A 586 -2.16 -16.12 16.09
N GLN A 587 -2.77 -17.11 15.42
CA GLN A 587 -2.05 -18.11 14.64
C GLN A 587 -1.24 -17.50 13.48
N PHE A 588 -1.76 -16.44 12.84
CA PHE A 588 -1.04 -15.72 11.80
C PHE A 588 0.22 -15.05 12.37
N THR A 589 0.10 -14.39 13.53
CA THR A 589 1.21 -13.65 14.16
C THR A 589 2.31 -14.54 14.74
N GLU A 590 2.01 -15.79 15.09
CA GLU A 590 3.02 -16.77 15.54
C GLU A 590 4.06 -17.10 14.46
N LYS A 591 3.69 -17.00 13.17
CA LYS A 591 4.57 -17.29 12.04
C LYS A 591 5.56 -16.16 11.72
N HIS A 592 6.08 -15.48 12.75
CA HIS A 592 6.95 -14.30 12.73
C HIS A 592 7.54 -13.98 11.35
N SER A 593 7.14 -12.87 10.75
CA SER A 593 7.70 -12.45 9.48
C SER A 593 8.04 -10.99 9.46
N GLN A 594 9.25 -10.73 8.99
CA GLN A 594 9.81 -9.41 8.89
C GLN A 594 9.69 -8.97 7.44
N TYR A 595 8.96 -7.89 7.20
CA TYR A 595 8.97 -7.25 5.91
C TYR A 595 10.28 -6.46 5.72
N PRO A 596 10.76 -6.29 4.48
CA PRO A 596 11.83 -5.35 4.19
C PRO A 596 11.49 -3.95 4.74
N PHE A 597 12.49 -3.19 5.18
CA PHE A 597 12.25 -1.88 5.81
C PHE A 597 11.44 -0.91 4.93
N LEU A 598 11.76 -0.85 3.63
CA LEU A 598 11.07 -0.06 2.60
C LEU A 598 9.84 -0.78 2.01
N GLY A 599 9.50 -1.96 2.53
CA GLY A 599 8.34 -2.74 2.13
C GLY A 599 7.05 -2.29 2.82
N PRO A 600 5.99 -3.12 2.80
CA PRO A 600 4.75 -2.78 3.47
C PRO A 600 4.97 -2.64 4.98
N PRO A 601 4.38 -1.61 5.62
CA PRO A 601 4.38 -1.52 7.07
C PRO A 601 3.53 -2.65 7.65
N SER A 602 4.03 -3.31 8.70
CA SER A 602 3.22 -4.26 9.48
C SER A 602 1.98 -3.56 10.02
N THR A 603 0.89 -4.29 10.21
CA THR A 603 -0.34 -3.76 10.79
C THR A 603 -0.22 -3.60 12.31
N ARG A 604 -1.27 -3.05 12.92
CA ARG A 604 -1.45 -2.95 14.37
C ARG A 604 -1.79 -4.30 15.02
N LEU A 605 -1.94 -5.36 14.23
CA LEU A 605 -2.52 -6.61 14.70
C LEU A 605 -1.69 -7.28 15.78
N ALA A 606 -0.39 -7.50 15.52
CA ALA A 606 0.50 -8.19 16.46
C ALA A 606 0.59 -7.45 17.80
N GLN A 607 0.72 -6.12 17.77
CA GLN A 607 0.80 -5.30 18.98
C GLN A 607 -0.55 -5.22 19.72
N ALA A 608 -1.68 -5.21 19.01
CA ALA A 608 -3.02 -5.25 19.62
C ALA A 608 -3.26 -6.58 20.38
N LEU A 609 -2.80 -7.70 19.82
CA LEU A 609 -2.84 -9.01 20.48
C LEU A 609 -1.88 -9.05 21.68
N ALA A 610 -0.63 -8.61 21.48
CA ALA A 610 0.40 -8.62 22.52
C ALA A 610 0.07 -7.70 23.70
N SER A 611 -0.56 -6.54 23.46
CA SER A 611 -1.02 -5.63 24.51
C SER A 611 -2.16 -6.26 25.33
N GLY A 612 -2.94 -7.16 24.75
CA GLY A 612 -4.15 -7.74 25.34
C GLY A 612 -5.42 -6.96 25.01
N SER A 613 -5.33 -5.95 24.13
CA SER A 613 -6.44 -5.11 23.72
C SER A 613 -7.56 -5.93 23.07
N CYS A 614 -7.25 -6.78 22.10
CA CYS A 614 -8.26 -7.60 21.40
C CYS A 614 -9.03 -8.51 22.36
N GLN A 615 -8.32 -9.20 23.27
CA GLN A 615 -8.94 -10.07 24.27
C GLN A 615 -9.83 -9.27 25.23
N CYS A 616 -9.37 -8.08 25.63
CA CYS A 616 -10.11 -7.22 26.54
C CYS A 616 -11.40 -6.68 25.90
N GLN A 617 -11.33 -6.25 24.62
CA GLN A 617 -12.51 -5.81 23.86
C GLN A 617 -13.50 -6.96 23.67
N LEU A 618 -13.02 -8.15 23.31
CA LEU A 618 -13.87 -9.35 23.18
C LEU A 618 -14.58 -9.67 24.50
N SER A 619 -13.84 -9.70 25.61
CA SER A 619 -14.38 -9.99 26.94
C SER A 619 -15.40 -8.93 27.38
N ALA A 620 -15.17 -7.65 27.04
CA ALA A 620 -16.14 -6.59 27.26
C ALA A 620 -17.41 -6.81 26.41
N LEU A 621 -17.27 -7.09 25.12
CA LEU A 621 -18.39 -7.33 24.21
C LEU A 621 -19.18 -8.62 24.54
N GLN A 622 -18.63 -9.54 25.33
CA GLN A 622 -19.36 -10.70 25.88
C GLN A 622 -20.26 -10.36 27.09
N LEU A 623 -19.97 -9.28 27.82
CA LEU A 623 -20.73 -8.90 29.01
C LEU A 623 -22.24 -8.68 28.81
N PRO A 624 -22.72 -8.09 27.71
CA PRO A 624 -24.17 -7.96 27.46
C PRO A 624 -24.93 -9.28 27.53
N ILE A 625 -24.29 -10.40 27.20
CA ILE A 625 -24.88 -11.75 27.22
C ILE A 625 -24.74 -12.37 28.61
N HIS A 626 -23.57 -12.23 29.22
CA HIS A 626 -23.19 -12.88 30.49
C HIS A 626 -23.14 -11.89 31.67
N LEU A 627 -24.11 -10.97 31.76
CA LEU A 627 -24.10 -9.91 32.78
C LEU A 627 -24.05 -10.45 34.23
N GLN A 628 -24.57 -11.66 34.46
CA GLN A 628 -24.53 -12.32 35.77
C GLN A 628 -23.14 -12.82 36.17
N GLU A 629 -22.21 -12.96 35.21
CA GLU A 629 -20.84 -13.46 35.40
C GLU A 629 -19.81 -12.32 35.49
N LEU A 630 -20.27 -11.06 35.64
CA LEU A 630 -19.41 -9.87 35.65
C LEU A 630 -18.26 -9.97 36.68
N GLU A 631 -18.51 -10.53 37.85
CA GLU A 631 -17.52 -10.72 38.92
C GLU A 631 -16.44 -11.77 38.53
N ALA A 632 -16.82 -12.80 37.77
CA ALA A 632 -15.93 -13.84 37.27
C ALA A 632 -15.14 -13.42 36.01
N SER A 633 -15.56 -12.35 35.32
CA SER A 633 -14.96 -11.90 34.05
C SER A 633 -13.49 -11.46 34.16
N GLY A 634 -13.01 -11.10 35.36
CA GLY A 634 -11.62 -10.70 35.59
C GLY A 634 -11.18 -9.42 34.84
N LEU A 635 -12.10 -8.69 34.20
CA LEU A 635 -11.81 -7.54 33.35
C LEU A 635 -10.97 -6.47 34.05
N GLY A 636 -11.23 -6.20 35.33
CA GLY A 636 -10.44 -5.28 36.14
C GLY A 636 -8.93 -5.57 36.06
N ARG A 637 -8.55 -6.85 36.20
CA ARG A 637 -7.14 -7.28 36.14
C ARG A 637 -6.54 -7.13 34.74
N ILE A 638 -7.34 -7.36 33.69
CA ILE A 638 -6.89 -7.21 32.30
C ILE A 638 -6.57 -5.74 32.01
N PHE A 639 -7.40 -4.79 32.46
CA PHE A 639 -7.13 -3.36 32.31
C PHE A 639 -5.85 -2.91 33.03
N TYR A 640 -5.66 -3.34 34.27
CA TYR A 640 -4.43 -3.06 35.01
C TYR A 640 -3.19 -3.61 34.29
N ASN A 641 -3.29 -4.81 33.72
CA ASN A 641 -2.20 -5.40 32.93
C ASN A 641 -1.93 -4.61 31.65
N MET A 642 -2.96 -4.13 30.95
CA MET A 642 -2.79 -3.26 29.77
C MET A 642 -2.10 -1.95 30.16
N LEU A 643 -2.58 -1.26 31.19
CA LEU A 643 -1.96 -0.02 31.65
C LEU A 643 -0.50 -0.23 32.11
N ASN A 644 -0.19 -1.35 32.75
CA ASN A 644 1.18 -1.68 33.12
C ASN A 644 2.10 -1.85 31.91
N LYS A 645 1.60 -2.31 30.76
CA LYS A 645 2.36 -2.38 29.50
C LYS A 645 2.57 -1.01 28.82
N CYS A 646 1.86 0.03 29.27
CA CYS A 646 2.09 1.41 28.83
C CYS A 646 3.17 2.11 29.67
N LYS A 647 3.53 1.57 30.84
CA LYS A 647 4.52 2.21 31.74
C LYS A 647 5.92 2.13 31.15
N GLY A 648 6.62 3.26 31.20
CA GLY A 648 8.00 3.45 30.76
C GLY A 648 8.23 4.93 30.47
N GLU A 649 9.33 5.26 29.79
CA GLU A 649 9.60 6.61 29.28
C GLU A 649 9.57 6.56 27.75
N LEU A 650 8.79 7.46 27.12
CA LEU A 650 8.68 7.52 25.66
C LEU A 650 9.99 7.91 24.98
N MET A 651 10.78 8.76 25.64
CA MET A 651 12.04 9.28 25.15
C MET A 651 13.00 9.35 26.33
N GLU A 652 14.15 8.69 26.20
CA GLU A 652 15.21 8.66 27.21
C GLU A 652 16.48 9.28 26.63
N MET A 653 17.14 10.14 27.40
CA MET A 653 18.48 10.65 27.09
C MET A 653 19.48 10.02 28.06
N LYS A 654 20.34 9.14 27.57
CA LYS A 654 21.41 8.49 28.36
C LYS A 654 22.73 8.58 27.59
N ASP A 655 23.80 9.03 28.25
CA ASP A 655 25.15 9.14 27.66
C ASP A 655 25.19 9.89 26.31
N SER A 656 24.44 10.98 26.21
CA SER A 656 24.25 11.76 24.96
C SER A 656 23.59 11.00 23.80
N GLN A 657 23.00 9.83 24.07
CA GLN A 657 22.19 9.07 23.12
C GLN A 657 20.70 9.21 23.46
N CYS A 658 19.93 9.57 22.43
CA CYS A 658 18.48 9.62 22.49
C CYS A 658 17.90 8.27 22.07
N LYS A 659 17.05 7.69 22.92
CA LYS A 659 16.34 6.46 22.63
C LYS A 659 14.84 6.66 22.75
N THR A 660 14.08 6.15 21.79
CA THR A 660 12.62 6.28 21.76
C THR A 660 11.92 4.93 21.95
N GLN A 661 10.71 4.98 22.49
CA GLN A 661 9.87 3.79 22.73
C GLN A 661 8.45 3.98 22.16
N PRO A 662 8.29 4.00 20.82
CA PRO A 662 6.99 4.23 20.17
C PRO A 662 5.93 3.19 20.55
N SER A 663 6.34 1.97 20.89
CA SER A 663 5.42 0.90 21.33
C SER A 663 4.63 1.26 22.59
N LEU A 664 5.19 2.07 23.49
CA LEU A 664 4.48 2.53 24.69
C LEU A 664 3.34 3.49 24.33
N LEU A 665 3.56 4.35 23.33
CA LEU A 665 2.53 5.25 22.82
C LEU A 665 1.42 4.47 22.13
N GLU A 666 1.76 3.50 21.27
CA GLU A 666 0.77 2.62 20.64
C GLU A 666 -0.05 1.84 21.69
N ASN A 667 0.61 1.30 22.73
CA ASN A 667 -0.07 0.62 23.85
C ASN A 667 -1.06 1.55 24.57
N LEU A 668 -0.70 2.82 24.75
CA LEU A 668 -1.57 3.82 25.35
C LEU A 668 -2.80 4.13 24.47
N VAL A 669 -2.62 4.18 23.15
CA VAL A 669 -3.74 4.34 22.19
C VAL A 669 -4.66 3.12 22.22
N TYR A 670 -4.12 1.89 22.19
CA TYR A 670 -4.95 0.68 22.34
C TYR A 670 -5.72 0.66 23.67
N PHE A 671 -5.08 1.09 24.75
CA PHE A 671 -5.72 1.23 26.05
C PHE A 671 -6.90 2.20 25.96
N LEU A 672 -6.72 3.39 25.37
CA LEU A 672 -7.78 4.37 25.18
C LEU A 672 -8.95 3.82 24.34
N GLU A 673 -8.69 3.23 23.16
CA GLU A 673 -9.74 2.64 22.32
C GLU A 673 -10.52 1.54 23.06
N THR A 674 -9.81 0.69 23.80
CA THR A 674 -10.41 -0.39 24.60
C THR A 674 -11.31 0.18 25.69
N ILE A 675 -10.86 1.24 26.37
CA ILE A 675 -11.65 1.92 27.41
C ILE A 675 -12.93 2.52 26.82
N CYS A 676 -12.88 3.09 25.61
CA CYS A 676 -14.09 3.60 24.95
C CYS A 676 -15.14 2.48 24.77
N ILE A 677 -14.73 1.34 24.22
CA ILE A 677 -15.63 0.18 24.02
C ILE A 677 -16.21 -0.31 25.35
N VAL A 678 -15.35 -0.41 26.36
CA VAL A 678 -15.76 -0.86 27.71
C VAL A 678 -16.76 0.10 28.33
N LEU A 679 -16.56 1.42 28.18
CA LEU A 679 -17.50 2.42 28.69
C LEU A 679 -18.86 2.31 28.01
N TRP A 680 -18.91 2.10 26.69
CA TRP A 680 -20.16 1.89 25.95
C TRP A 680 -20.90 0.63 26.41
N VAL A 681 -20.18 -0.49 26.54
CA VAL A 681 -20.75 -1.73 27.09
C VAL A 681 -21.24 -1.51 28.53
N SER A 682 -20.47 -0.78 29.35
CA SER A 682 -20.84 -0.47 30.73
C SER A 682 -22.09 0.39 30.80
N ASN A 683 -22.26 1.32 29.86
CA ASN A 683 -23.46 2.13 29.72
C ASN A 683 -24.70 1.27 29.43
N TYR A 684 -24.59 0.32 28.51
CA TYR A 684 -25.62 -0.68 28.24
C TYR A 684 -25.94 -1.56 29.48
N CYS A 685 -24.91 -2.06 30.16
CA CYS A 685 -25.09 -2.85 31.37
C CYS A 685 -25.79 -2.04 32.46
N GLY A 686 -25.39 -0.79 32.65
CA GLY A 686 -26.02 0.16 33.57
C GLY A 686 -27.48 0.43 33.23
N SER A 687 -27.83 0.63 31.96
CA SER A 687 -29.21 0.85 31.51
C SER A 687 -30.11 -0.37 31.79
N THR A 688 -29.55 -1.58 31.68
CA THR A 688 -30.23 -2.84 32.01
C THR A 688 -30.40 -3.05 33.53
N LEU A 689 -29.41 -2.63 34.33
CA LEU A 689 -29.41 -2.83 35.80
C LEU A 689 -30.20 -1.76 36.57
N ARG A 690 -30.31 -0.52 36.06
CA ARG A 690 -31.06 0.59 36.71
C ARG A 690 -32.52 0.22 37.02
N PRO A 691 -33.31 -0.34 36.07
CA PRO A 691 -34.67 -0.80 36.34
C PRO A 691 -34.73 -1.86 37.45
N LEU A 692 -33.81 -2.82 37.46
CA LEU A 692 -33.72 -3.85 38.48
C LEU A 692 -33.52 -3.25 39.88
N LYS A 693 -32.55 -2.35 40.03
CA LYS A 693 -32.30 -1.63 41.29
C LYS A 693 -33.53 -0.83 41.75
N SER A 694 -34.17 -0.10 40.83
CA SER A 694 -35.37 0.69 41.14
C SER A 694 -36.54 -0.19 41.61
N SER A 695 -36.70 -1.38 41.01
CA SER A 695 -37.74 -2.35 41.38
C SER A 695 -37.52 -2.93 42.78
N LEU A 696 -36.26 -3.20 43.15
CA LEU A 696 -35.86 -3.70 44.46
C LEU A 696 -36.07 -2.63 45.55
N GLN A 697 -35.72 -1.37 45.26
CA GLN A 697 -35.99 -0.24 46.17
C GLN A 697 -37.49 -0.02 46.40
N LYS A 698 -38.31 -0.13 45.34
CA LYS A 698 -39.79 -0.06 45.45
C LYS A 698 -40.36 -1.22 46.28
N LYS A 699 -39.84 -2.44 46.12
CA LYS A 699 -40.23 -3.61 46.93
C LYS A 699 -39.85 -3.44 48.41
N LYS A 700 -38.67 -2.87 48.69
CA LYS A 700 -38.20 -2.56 50.06
C LYS A 700 -39.08 -1.51 50.74
N LYS A 701 -39.63 -0.55 49.99
CA LYS A 701 -40.56 0.46 50.53
C LYS A 701 -41.98 -0.07 50.81
N LYS A 702 -42.39 -1.19 50.20
CA LYS A 702 -43.71 -1.82 50.37
C LYS A 702 -43.78 -2.89 51.47
N LYS A 703 -42.65 -3.50 51.89
CA LYS A 703 -42.59 -4.44 53.02
C LYS A 703 -41.84 -3.81 54.19
N LYS A 704 -42.57 -3.39 55.22
CA LYS A 704 -42.02 -2.84 56.47
C LYS A 704 -41.62 -3.98 57.40
N ASP A 705 -40.64 -4.80 57.00
CA ASP A 705 -40.04 -5.82 57.89
C ASP A 705 -38.51 -5.84 57.74
N THR A 706 -37.86 -5.88 58.90
CA THR A 706 -36.41 -5.79 59.18
C THR A 706 -35.60 -7.02 58.76
N ALA A 707 -35.71 -7.46 57.50
CA ALA A 707 -34.75 -8.38 56.91
C ALA A 707 -33.82 -7.61 55.95
N SER A 708 -32.51 -7.69 56.16
CA SER A 708 -31.50 -7.07 55.31
C SER A 708 -31.68 -7.52 53.86
N ALA A 709 -32.27 -6.68 53.03
CA ALA A 709 -32.36 -6.93 51.59
C ALA A 709 -30.93 -7.00 51.03
N VAL A 710 -30.44 -8.21 50.81
CA VAL A 710 -29.13 -8.49 50.19
C VAL A 710 -29.14 -7.83 48.81
N THR A 711 -28.21 -6.90 48.59
CA THR A 711 -28.01 -6.31 47.28
C THR A 711 -27.62 -7.44 46.32
N PRO A 712 -28.30 -7.61 45.16
CA PRO A 712 -27.90 -8.61 44.17
C PRO A 712 -26.40 -8.50 43.89
N VAL A 713 -25.71 -9.63 43.91
CA VAL A 713 -24.25 -9.72 43.69
C VAL A 713 -23.82 -9.02 42.40
N VAL A 714 -24.66 -9.07 41.36
CA VAL A 714 -24.43 -8.36 40.09
C VAL A 714 -24.40 -6.82 40.23
N LEU A 715 -25.18 -6.23 41.15
CA LEU A 715 -25.19 -4.78 41.38
C LEU A 715 -23.96 -4.33 42.16
N SER A 716 -23.51 -5.10 43.16
CA SER A 716 -22.25 -4.81 43.86
C SER A 716 -21.04 -5.02 42.96
N GLY A 717 -21.01 -6.12 42.20
CA GLY A 717 -19.94 -6.40 41.24
C GLY A 717 -19.84 -5.33 40.15
N PHE A 718 -20.96 -4.80 39.67
CA PHE A 718 -20.94 -3.67 38.71
C PHE A 718 -20.41 -2.38 39.31
N GLN A 719 -20.75 -2.07 40.57
CA GLN A 719 -20.19 -0.89 41.26
C GLN A 719 -18.68 -1.02 41.52
N GLU A 720 -18.21 -2.21 41.92
CA GLU A 720 -16.78 -2.49 42.08
C GLU A 720 -16.02 -2.40 40.75
N PHE A 721 -16.60 -2.95 39.69
CA PHE A 721 -16.07 -2.85 38.34
C PHE A 721 -15.91 -1.38 37.89
N LEU A 722 -16.95 -0.55 38.05
CA LEU A 722 -16.88 0.89 37.74
C LEU A 722 -15.84 1.61 38.62
N GLY A 723 -15.71 1.23 39.90
CA GLY A 723 -14.69 1.75 40.79
C GLY A 723 -13.27 1.41 40.32
N SER A 724 -13.04 0.16 39.91
CA SER A 724 -11.77 -0.28 39.30
C SER A 724 -11.47 0.51 38.03
N LEU A 725 -12.45 0.68 37.14
CA LEU A 725 -12.30 1.43 35.89
C LEU A 725 -11.94 2.90 36.15
N GLN A 726 -12.61 3.53 37.12
CA GLN A 726 -12.29 4.89 37.56
C GLN A 726 -10.85 5.00 38.08
N GLY A 727 -10.39 4.03 38.87
CA GLY A 727 -9.03 3.99 39.40
C GLY A 727 -7.96 3.85 38.31
N VAL A 728 -8.16 2.93 37.36
CA VAL A 728 -7.23 2.71 36.23
C VAL A 728 -7.16 3.95 35.34
N LEU A 729 -8.30 4.58 35.02
CA LEU A 729 -8.33 5.83 34.26
C LEU A 729 -7.57 6.97 34.96
N GLY A 730 -7.72 7.08 36.28
CA GLY A 730 -6.97 8.05 37.08
C GLY A 730 -5.46 7.83 36.99
N GLN A 731 -5.01 6.59 37.18
CA GLN A 731 -3.59 6.22 37.05
C GLN A 731 -3.03 6.47 35.64
N ALA A 732 -3.82 6.21 34.59
CA ALA A 732 -3.43 6.49 33.22
C ALA A 732 -3.21 8.00 32.99
N LEU A 733 -4.12 8.85 33.48
CA LEU A 733 -3.98 10.30 33.39
C LEU A 733 -2.79 10.84 34.18
N GLU A 734 -2.50 10.27 35.35
CA GLU A 734 -1.29 10.61 36.12
C GLU A 734 -0.02 10.21 35.38
N HIS A 735 0.00 9.02 34.78
CA HIS A 735 1.13 8.56 33.97
C HIS A 735 1.38 9.49 32.77
N ILE A 736 0.34 9.88 32.03
CA ILE A 736 0.44 10.82 30.90
C ILE A 736 1.03 12.14 31.35
N LYS A 737 0.52 12.75 32.44
CA LYS A 737 1.06 14.01 32.97
C LYS A 737 2.53 13.89 33.39
N GLY A 738 2.93 12.75 33.94
CA GLY A 738 4.32 12.44 34.26
C GLY A 738 5.20 12.42 33.00
N GLN A 739 4.73 11.78 31.93
CA GLN A 739 5.44 11.76 30.63
C GLN A 739 5.54 13.17 30.02
N GLU A 740 4.45 13.95 30.02
CA GLU A 740 4.48 15.33 29.52
C GLU A 740 5.52 16.18 30.26
N SER A 741 5.59 16.04 31.58
CA SER A 741 6.56 16.76 32.41
C SER A 741 7.99 16.33 32.13
N SER A 742 8.22 15.02 31.96
CA SER A 742 9.54 14.47 31.60
C SER A 742 10.01 14.97 30.23
N LEU A 743 9.14 14.91 29.22
CA LEU A 743 9.44 15.43 27.88
C LEU A 743 9.74 16.93 27.93
N VAL A 744 8.99 17.74 28.67
CA VAL A 744 9.29 19.18 28.79
C VAL A 744 10.65 19.42 29.46
N ALA A 745 11.00 18.63 30.47
CA ALA A 745 12.30 18.72 31.14
C ALA A 745 13.47 18.38 30.19
N LEU A 746 13.34 17.33 29.38
CA LEU A 746 14.35 16.96 28.38
C LEU A 746 14.60 18.07 27.35
N LYS A 747 13.58 18.86 26.99
CA LYS A 747 13.73 20.01 26.08
C LYS A 747 14.69 21.05 26.64
N LEU A 748 14.63 21.25 27.95
CA LEU A 748 15.46 22.24 28.66
C LEU A 748 16.90 21.74 28.81
N GLU A 749 17.10 20.44 29.00
CA GLU A 749 18.43 19.81 29.09
C GLU A 749 19.14 19.68 27.74
N ALA A 750 18.42 19.39 26.65
CA ALA A 750 18.97 19.27 25.29
C ALA A 750 19.52 20.59 24.72
N LEU A 751 19.26 21.73 25.36
CA LEU A 751 19.92 23.01 25.07
C LEU A 751 21.42 23.01 25.43
N SER A 752 21.92 21.99 26.15
CA SER A 752 23.29 21.95 26.71
C SER A 752 24.23 20.87 26.13
N LEU A 753 23.77 20.03 25.20
CA LEU A 753 24.56 18.89 24.70
C LEU A 753 25.31 19.23 23.39
N GLN A 754 26.61 19.53 23.51
CA GLN A 754 27.60 19.45 22.43
C GLN A 754 28.43 18.18 22.60
N GLY A 755 28.43 17.30 21.61
CA GLY A 755 29.15 16.03 21.65
C GLY A 755 29.66 15.57 20.28
N VAL A 756 30.95 15.80 20.07
CA VAL A 756 32.00 15.16 19.23
C VAL A 756 31.64 14.54 17.85
N SER A 757 32.35 15.05 16.83
CA SER A 757 32.62 14.50 15.48
C SER A 757 31.59 14.72 14.35
N GLN A 758 30.83 15.81 14.39
CA GLN A 758 30.04 16.32 13.27
C GLN A 758 30.35 17.79 13.04
N THR A 759 30.15 18.28 11.81
CA THR A 759 30.15 19.74 11.56
C THR A 759 29.01 20.38 12.38
N GLU A 760 29.18 21.63 12.82
CA GLU A 760 28.15 22.32 13.63
C GLU A 760 26.77 22.35 12.95
N GLU A 761 26.76 22.37 11.61
CA GLU A 761 25.57 22.36 10.77
C GLU A 761 24.85 21.01 10.77
N GLU A 762 25.57 19.88 10.66
CA GLU A 762 24.99 18.53 10.74
C GLU A 762 24.38 18.25 12.13
N ALA A 763 25.06 18.72 13.18
CA ALA A 763 24.56 18.61 14.54
C ALA A 763 23.26 19.41 14.73
N SER A 764 23.13 20.56 14.06
CA SER A 764 21.93 21.40 14.06
C SER A 764 20.72 20.69 13.41
N PHE A 765 20.90 20.04 12.26
CA PHE A 765 19.82 19.30 11.60
C PHE A 765 19.36 18.10 12.43
N THR A 766 20.31 17.35 13.00
CA THR A 766 20.00 16.22 13.89
C THR A 766 19.20 16.67 15.12
N LYS A 767 19.61 17.78 15.74
CA LYS A 767 18.88 18.37 16.88
C LYS A 767 17.46 18.79 16.48
N THR A 768 17.31 19.42 15.31
CA THR A 768 16.00 19.83 14.79
C THR A 768 15.08 18.61 14.59
N ALA A 769 15.61 17.49 14.09
CA ALA A 769 14.83 16.25 13.96
C ALA A 769 14.40 15.69 15.33
N MET A 770 15.28 15.72 16.34
CA MET A 770 14.94 15.31 17.72
C MET A 770 13.85 16.21 18.32
N ASP A 771 13.94 17.52 18.14
CA ASP A 771 12.94 18.50 18.63
C ASP A 771 11.55 18.25 18.00
N LYS A 772 11.51 17.86 16.71
CA LYS A 772 10.27 17.48 16.02
C LYS A 772 9.66 16.21 16.62
N VAL A 773 10.47 15.18 16.91
CA VAL A 773 9.99 13.93 17.52
C VAL A 773 9.42 14.18 18.90
N GLN A 774 10.14 14.93 19.73
CA GLN A 774 9.73 15.28 21.08
C GLN A 774 8.42 16.09 21.09
N SER A 775 8.31 17.10 20.20
CA SER A 775 7.10 17.91 20.07
C SER A 775 5.91 17.05 19.64
N SER A 776 6.13 16.12 18.69
CA SER A 776 5.09 15.19 18.24
C SER A 776 4.61 14.28 19.38
N TYR A 777 5.49 13.76 20.23
CA TYR A 777 5.09 12.94 21.38
C TYR A 777 4.28 13.74 22.39
N LEU A 778 4.67 14.98 22.68
CA LEU A 778 3.91 15.87 23.55
C LEU A 778 2.50 16.10 23.00
N ARG A 779 2.38 16.35 21.69
CA ARG A 779 1.09 16.53 21.03
C ARG A 779 0.22 15.27 21.12
N SER A 780 0.79 14.09 20.89
CA SER A 780 0.07 12.82 20.99
C SER A 780 -0.44 12.56 22.41
N LEU A 781 0.40 12.80 23.43
CA LEU A 781 0.03 12.65 24.83
C LEU A 781 -1.11 13.61 25.23
N GLN A 782 -1.07 14.85 24.73
CA GLN A 782 -2.13 15.83 24.97
C GLN A 782 -3.47 15.38 24.40
N GLU A 783 -3.51 14.94 23.14
CA GLU A 783 -4.76 14.48 22.50
C GLU A 783 -5.33 13.23 23.19
N VAL A 784 -4.47 12.26 23.52
CA VAL A 784 -4.86 11.05 24.27
C VAL A 784 -5.33 11.40 25.68
N GLY A 785 -4.61 12.26 26.38
CA GLY A 785 -4.93 12.70 27.75
C GLY A 785 -6.24 13.48 27.83
N ASP A 786 -6.49 14.37 26.86
CA ASP A 786 -7.74 15.13 26.77
C ASP A 786 -8.93 14.22 26.49
N LEU A 787 -8.79 13.23 25.60
CA LEU A 787 -9.85 12.27 25.34
C LEU A 787 -10.13 11.38 26.56
N LEU A 788 -9.09 10.86 27.22
CA LEU A 788 -9.25 10.07 28.46
C LEU A 788 -9.93 10.88 29.57
N ARG A 789 -9.63 12.18 29.69
CA ARG A 789 -10.28 13.07 30.67
C ARG A 789 -11.78 13.22 30.40
N LYS A 790 -12.15 13.47 29.14
CA LYS A 790 -13.57 13.50 28.72
C LYS A 790 -14.25 12.17 29.01
N ARG A 791 -13.59 11.04 28.72
CA ARG A 791 -14.11 9.68 29.01
C ARG A 791 -14.30 9.42 30.50
N LEU A 792 -13.38 9.87 31.35
CA LEU A 792 -13.51 9.77 32.81
C LEU A 792 -14.75 10.52 33.34
N ASP A 793 -15.09 11.66 32.73
CA ASP A 793 -16.29 12.41 33.11
C ASP A 793 -17.58 11.65 32.75
N THR A 794 -17.62 10.93 31.63
CA THR A 794 -18.77 10.10 31.24
C THR A 794 -19.07 8.99 32.26
N LEU A 795 -18.04 8.44 32.92
CA LEU A 795 -18.17 7.39 33.93
C LEU A 795 -19.01 7.82 35.14
N LYS A 796 -19.03 9.11 35.48
CA LYS A 796 -19.87 9.63 36.58
C LYS A 796 -21.35 9.37 36.35
N SER A 797 -21.80 9.40 35.09
CA SER A 797 -23.20 9.13 34.72
C SER A 797 -23.59 7.65 34.84
N LEU A 798 -22.61 6.74 34.88
CA LEU A 798 -22.82 5.29 34.91
C LEU A 798 -23.06 4.72 36.31
N LYS A 799 -22.82 5.51 37.37
CA LYS A 799 -23.03 5.06 38.74
C LYS A 799 -24.53 4.84 38.99
N ILE A 800 -24.90 3.59 39.31
CA ILE A 800 -26.28 3.16 39.54
C ILE A 800 -26.67 3.11 41.00
#